data_AF-A0AAE6WH14-F1
#
_entry.id   AF-A0AAE6WH14-F1
#
_cell.length_a   1.000
_cell.length_b   1.000
_cell.length_c   1.000
_cell.angle_alpha   90.00
_cell.angle_beta   90.00
_cell.angle_gamma   90.00
#
_symmetry.space_group_name_H-M   'P 1'
#
loop_
_entity.id
_entity.type
_entity.pdbx_description
1 polymer ?
#
loop_
_entity_poly.entity_id
_entity_poly.type
_entity_poly.pdbx_seq_one_letter_code
_entity_poly.pdbx_strand_id
1 'polypeptide(L)'
;MRYQGDEMMDRRLKQILNAQNMMAKRKVFYISSATVALLATGICSPQVIQADQTATTESTQVQTEHSEVQKVEENSKVETSQVDVESTTDSERSENTTMGATSKEAEAAQTTELTAQEDTEKTLVNVESETEPVQKEETKQLVERKQGNDWYLIDKETGEKATGFQRLEEQAKTVYYNNEGKMQYGWQWVNNATHYFDTFNGAMAIGEKNINGYWYLFNEQGQMQRGFQTLENSDEKKTVYYNKDGWMLYGWQWINNATHYFDTFNGAMAIGEKNINGHWYLFDRQGQMQRGFQELDQYGQNKTVYYNDQGHMLYGQQRIANKWYNFDTFDGAMKTGFQYIAGQNKWVYYAVDGNNRGQMQYGFQNIAGKTYYFDTFNGAQSKNKQQNINGNWYLFDEAGIMQTGFQNLTRYGQNKVVYYAPNGQMQYGYQTIAGKRYYFDTFDGAMKRNALVFDKDNKVLIYFTGDGSAAQGVNVLIEGKMYGFTEEGALINAPGEAKIAGKWYLFGDNDQLLTGMQILSDKRQVYYDLETAQMKYGQLNLAGKWYLFDKINGAMQTGFKDLKEYGQNKTVYYNKQGQMQYGQQLIAGHWYLFDTFDGAMKTGLQWIKDQAKFVYYASNGQMQYGTIQAGRITYYADQVTGSIDGVFNNAEVIGQNPELPTGCEITAVTMMLRYAGKNVNKIQLAHEMPKSNNGDYGFVGDPFSVTGWWVFPTGVAPVVNKYMGTSKVMTGASWSDIYRQLLNGRLVVVWMANMNGFVNHAITLTGYRKGVIYYNNPWTAKKESMTADQFYKHWNANRQRALSY
;
A
#
# COMPACT_ATOMS: atom_id res chain seq x y z
N MET A 1 9.53 -3.35 -41.02
CA MET A 1 9.78 -3.53 -39.56
C MET A 1 8.62 -4.31 -38.94
N ARG A 2 8.71 -5.65 -39.00
CA ARG A 2 8.08 -6.57 -38.03
C ARG A 2 9.18 -7.04 -37.08
N TYR A 3 8.83 -7.72 -35.98
CA TYR A 3 9.73 -8.17 -34.90
C TYR A 3 10.31 -7.05 -34.01
N GLN A 4 9.56 -6.70 -32.95
CA GLN A 4 10.11 -6.29 -31.63
C GLN A 4 9.03 -6.11 -30.54
N GLY A 5 7.75 -5.93 -30.91
CA GLY A 5 6.65 -5.76 -29.96
C GLY A 5 6.30 -7.00 -29.12
N ASP A 6 6.15 -8.16 -29.77
CA ASP A 6 5.61 -9.37 -29.11
C ASP A 6 6.54 -9.96 -28.04
N GLU A 7 7.87 -9.87 -28.22
CA GLU A 7 8.83 -10.34 -27.22
C GLU A 7 8.77 -9.55 -25.90
N MET A 8 8.38 -8.29 -25.92
CA MET A 8 8.28 -7.47 -24.70
C MET A 8 7.02 -7.80 -23.90
N MET A 9 5.94 -8.23 -24.57
CA MET A 9 4.71 -8.71 -23.93
C MET A 9 4.92 -10.07 -23.26
N ASP A 10 5.52 -11.04 -23.95
CA ASP A 10 5.75 -12.39 -23.39
C ASP A 10 6.72 -12.38 -22.19
N ARG A 11 7.76 -11.53 -22.22
CA ARG A 11 8.66 -11.33 -21.06
C ARG A 11 7.93 -10.73 -19.85
N ARG A 12 7.01 -9.77 -20.05
CA ARG A 12 6.18 -9.20 -18.97
C ARG A 12 5.17 -10.22 -18.45
N LEU A 13 4.54 -11.01 -19.32
CA LEU A 13 3.61 -12.07 -18.92
C LEU A 13 4.31 -13.13 -18.04
N LYS A 14 5.53 -13.55 -18.41
CA LYS A 14 6.34 -14.50 -17.62
C LYS A 14 6.80 -13.94 -16.27
N GLN A 15 7.08 -12.63 -16.17
CA GLN A 15 7.36 -11.99 -14.89
C GLN A 15 6.12 -11.91 -13.99
N ILE A 16 4.95 -11.61 -14.53
CA ILE A 16 3.68 -11.56 -13.79
C ILE A 16 3.28 -12.98 -13.30
N LEU A 17 3.43 -14.00 -14.15
CA LEU A 17 3.12 -15.39 -13.80
C LEU A 17 4.05 -15.92 -12.68
N ASN A 18 5.33 -15.55 -12.71
CA ASN A 18 6.27 -15.87 -11.63
C ASN A 18 5.98 -15.11 -10.33
N ALA A 19 5.53 -13.84 -10.40
CA ALA A 19 5.10 -13.08 -9.23
C ALA A 19 3.83 -13.68 -8.59
N GLN A 20 2.85 -14.11 -9.39
CA GLN A 20 1.66 -14.80 -8.91
C GLN A 20 1.99 -16.16 -8.26
N ASN A 21 2.90 -16.94 -8.86
CA ASN A 21 3.37 -18.19 -8.25
C ASN A 21 4.17 -17.98 -6.95
N MET A 22 4.91 -16.88 -6.80
CA MET A 22 5.55 -16.52 -5.52
C MET A 22 4.55 -16.05 -4.47
N MET A 23 3.49 -15.32 -4.85
CA MET A 23 2.41 -14.96 -3.92
C MET A 23 1.58 -16.18 -3.47
N ALA A 24 1.34 -17.14 -4.36
CA ALA A 24 0.68 -18.41 -4.00
C ALA A 24 1.49 -19.20 -2.96
N LYS A 25 2.83 -19.24 -3.07
CA LYS A 25 3.71 -19.87 -2.07
C LYS A 25 3.80 -19.10 -0.75
N ARG A 26 3.56 -17.78 -0.73
CA ARG A 26 3.52 -16.99 0.53
C ARG A 26 2.16 -17.03 1.25
N LYS A 27 1.06 -17.32 0.57
CA LYS A 27 -0.28 -17.38 1.18
C LYS A 27 -0.55 -18.60 2.08
N VAL A 28 0.33 -19.61 2.08
CA VAL A 28 0.21 -20.79 2.96
C VAL A 28 0.70 -20.53 4.40
N PHE A 29 1.31 -19.36 4.67
CA PHE A 29 1.98 -19.06 5.95
C PHE A 29 1.27 -18.04 6.86
N TYR A 30 -0.01 -17.75 6.63
CA TYR A 30 -0.77 -16.74 7.42
C TYR A 30 -2.21 -17.15 7.78
N ILE A 31 -2.41 -18.40 8.21
CA ILE A 31 -3.59 -18.81 8.99
C ILE A 31 -3.12 -19.74 10.11
N SER A 32 -3.37 -19.35 11.37
CA SER A 32 -2.68 -19.76 12.62
C SER A 32 -1.49 -18.83 12.95
N SER A 33 -1.53 -17.97 13.97
CA SER A 33 -2.31 -18.04 15.21
C SER A 33 -2.49 -16.66 15.88
N ALA A 34 -3.70 -16.43 16.39
CA ALA A 34 -4.00 -15.59 17.56
C ALA A 34 -4.80 -16.52 18.48
N THR A 35 -4.53 -16.65 19.78
CA THR A 35 -4.48 -15.57 20.78
C THR A 35 -3.69 -16.05 22.02
N VAL A 36 -3.39 -15.12 22.93
CA VAL A 36 -2.89 -15.31 24.32
C VAL A 36 -1.43 -15.74 24.47
N ALA A 37 -0.59 -14.75 24.77
CA ALA A 37 0.57 -14.95 25.64
C ALA A 37 0.25 -14.33 27.01
N LEU A 38 0.35 -15.11 28.08
CA LEU A 38 0.44 -14.60 29.44
C LEU A 38 1.58 -15.31 30.15
N LEU A 39 2.38 -14.56 30.91
CA LEU A 39 3.66 -14.99 31.47
C LEU A 39 3.48 -15.94 32.66
N ALA A 40 4.27 -17.02 32.68
CA ALA A 40 4.55 -17.77 33.90
C ALA A 40 5.97 -18.38 33.82
N THR A 41 6.92 -17.76 34.54
CA THR A 41 8.24 -18.35 34.80
C THR A 41 8.15 -19.28 36.01
N GLY A 42 8.47 -20.56 35.86
CA GLY A 42 8.49 -21.51 36.97
C GLY A 42 9.25 -22.78 36.62
N ILE A 43 10.42 -22.97 37.25
CA ILE A 43 11.25 -24.18 37.11
C ILE A 43 10.78 -25.22 38.13
N CYS A 44 10.46 -26.44 37.69
CA CYS A 44 10.80 -27.65 38.46
C CYS A 44 10.85 -28.92 37.58
N SER A 45 11.55 -29.93 38.07
CA SER A 45 11.98 -31.15 37.38
C SER A 45 10.96 -32.31 37.48
N PRO A 46 11.14 -33.43 36.73
CA PRO A 46 10.04 -34.33 36.41
C PRO A 46 9.87 -35.50 37.39
N GLN A 47 8.65 -36.06 37.45
CA GLN A 47 8.43 -37.43 37.93
C GLN A 47 7.54 -38.22 36.96
N VAL A 48 7.95 -39.47 36.76
CA VAL A 48 7.24 -40.53 36.06
C VAL A 48 6.24 -41.17 37.02
N ILE A 49 5.05 -41.57 36.55
CA ILE A 49 4.42 -42.87 36.88
C ILE A 49 3.29 -43.20 35.89
N GLN A 50 3.08 -44.50 35.78
CA GLN A 50 2.34 -45.34 34.83
C GLN A 50 0.94 -44.90 34.34
N ALA A 51 0.59 -45.51 33.21
CA ALA A 51 -0.77 -45.64 32.71
C ALA A 51 -1.63 -46.56 33.58
N ASP A 52 -2.95 -46.47 33.42
CA ASP A 52 -3.80 -47.64 33.45
C ASP A 52 -4.94 -47.54 32.42
N GLN A 53 -5.52 -48.68 32.03
CA GLN A 53 -6.60 -48.83 31.06
C GLN A 53 -7.88 -49.35 31.73
N THR A 54 -9.03 -48.74 31.46
CA THR A 54 -10.35 -49.40 31.34
C THR A 54 -11.27 -48.41 30.59
N ALA A 55 -11.87 -48.71 29.43
CA ALA A 55 -12.89 -49.73 29.14
C ALA A 55 -14.27 -49.39 29.75
N THR A 56 -15.17 -48.88 28.88
CA THR A 56 -16.60 -49.26 28.68
C THR A 56 -17.55 -49.36 29.90
N THR A 57 -18.84 -49.01 29.84
CA THR A 57 -19.85 -49.26 28.77
C THR A 57 -21.10 -48.36 28.96
N GLU A 58 -21.98 -48.30 27.94
CA GLU A 58 -23.46 -48.11 27.98
C GLU A 58 -24.11 -47.15 29.00
N SER A 59 -24.76 -46.06 28.57
CA SER A 59 -26.12 -45.97 27.97
C SER A 59 -27.28 -46.14 28.97
N THR A 60 -28.21 -45.17 28.98
CA THR A 60 -29.68 -45.30 29.12
C THR A 60 -30.29 -43.88 29.09
N GLN A 61 -31.38 -43.68 28.33
CA GLN A 61 -32.20 -42.46 28.35
C GLN A 61 -33.17 -42.48 29.54
N VAL A 62 -33.73 -41.34 29.96
CA VAL A 62 -35.19 -41.15 30.13
C VAL A 62 -35.53 -39.68 30.44
N GLN A 63 -36.79 -39.36 30.15
CA GLN A 63 -37.46 -38.08 29.97
C GLN A 63 -37.42 -37.06 31.12
N THR A 64 -37.59 -35.81 30.68
CA THR A 64 -38.33 -34.69 31.29
C THR A 64 -39.46 -35.03 32.27
N GLU A 65 -39.64 -34.21 33.32
CA GLU A 65 -40.93 -33.56 33.59
C GLU A 65 -40.81 -32.26 34.42
N HIS A 66 -41.91 -31.49 34.48
CA HIS A 66 -42.03 -30.13 35.05
C HIS A 66 -42.57 -30.09 36.49
N SER A 67 -42.15 -29.08 37.26
CA SER A 67 -42.92 -28.30 38.27
C SER A 67 -41.92 -27.31 38.92
N GLU A 68 -42.06 -25.99 38.99
CA GLU A 68 -43.18 -25.03 39.14
C GLU A 68 -43.73 -24.87 40.58
N VAL A 69 -44.20 -23.65 40.90
CA VAL A 69 -44.75 -23.13 42.19
C VAL A 69 -43.67 -22.70 43.22
N GLN A 70 -43.31 -21.41 43.35
CA GLN A 70 -44.01 -20.27 44.03
C GLN A 70 -43.96 -20.37 45.59
N LYS A 71 -43.87 -19.29 46.41
CA LYS A 71 -44.17 -17.84 46.22
C LYS A 71 -43.73 -16.98 47.45
N VAL A 72 -44.02 -15.65 47.41
CA VAL A 72 -44.50 -14.77 48.55
C VAL A 72 -43.44 -14.33 49.60
N GLU A 73 -43.37 -13.09 50.14
CA GLU A 73 -44.05 -11.76 49.98
C GLU A 73 -43.22 -10.66 50.74
N GLU A 74 -43.42 -9.32 50.70
CA GLU A 74 -44.34 -8.41 49.96
C GLU A 74 -43.64 -7.05 49.57
N ASN A 75 -44.26 -5.88 49.81
CA ASN A 75 -43.99 -4.54 49.25
C ASN A 75 -43.67 -3.39 50.25
N SER A 76 -43.09 -2.29 49.74
CA SER A 76 -43.67 -0.91 49.78
C SER A 76 -42.75 0.07 49.01
N LYS A 77 -43.11 0.53 47.79
CA LYS A 77 -43.90 1.73 47.41
C LYS A 77 -43.39 3.10 47.92
N VAL A 78 -43.00 4.00 46.99
CA VAL A 78 -43.63 5.31 46.63
C VAL A 78 -43.31 5.58 45.13
N GLU A 79 -44.02 6.51 44.48
CA GLU A 79 -44.45 6.47 43.06
C GLU A 79 -44.35 7.86 42.36
N THR A 80 -44.76 7.96 41.08
CA THR A 80 -44.97 9.17 40.21
C THR A 80 -43.76 9.77 39.45
N SER A 81 -43.86 10.33 38.23
CA SER A 81 -44.86 10.23 37.11
C SER A 81 -44.26 10.79 35.80
N GLN A 82 -44.80 10.43 34.63
CA GLN A 82 -44.46 10.99 33.30
C GLN A 82 -45.23 12.31 33.01
N VAL A 83 -44.76 13.10 32.02
CA VAL A 83 -45.47 13.54 30.78
C VAL A 83 -44.60 14.56 29.98
N ASP A 84 -44.88 14.68 28.67
CA ASP A 84 -44.07 15.25 27.58
C ASP A 84 -44.17 16.79 27.31
N VAL A 85 -43.49 17.24 26.24
CA VAL A 85 -43.81 18.35 25.28
C VAL A 85 -42.97 19.67 25.32
N GLU A 86 -42.50 20.09 24.12
CA GLU A 86 -42.07 21.45 23.65
C GLU A 86 -40.89 22.20 24.38
N SER A 87 -40.33 23.32 23.88
CA SER A 87 -39.92 23.76 22.51
C SER A 87 -38.99 25.00 22.61
N THR A 88 -38.23 25.30 21.53
CA THR A 88 -37.67 26.62 21.11
C THR A 88 -37.12 27.66 22.12
N THR A 89 -35.88 28.12 21.89
CA THR A 89 -35.32 29.51 22.05
C THR A 89 -35.78 30.39 23.24
N ASP A 90 -34.90 31.01 24.04
CA ASP A 90 -34.04 32.13 23.59
C ASP A 90 -32.97 32.58 24.64
N SER A 91 -32.04 33.44 24.17
CA SER A 91 -31.14 34.44 24.78
C SER A 91 -30.52 34.39 26.22
N GLU A 92 -29.24 34.84 26.24
CA GLU A 92 -28.57 35.76 27.18
C GLU A 92 -28.04 35.38 28.60
N ARG A 93 -26.69 35.50 28.73
CA ARG A 93 -25.94 36.47 29.60
C ARG A 93 -25.32 36.05 30.96
N SER A 94 -23.99 36.29 31.04
CA SER A 94 -23.11 36.52 32.23
C SER A 94 -22.87 35.34 33.20
N GLU A 95 -21.77 35.22 33.96
CA GLU A 95 -20.62 36.10 34.34
C GLU A 95 -19.26 35.36 34.14
N ASN A 96 -18.15 36.02 33.73
CA ASN A 96 -17.04 36.53 34.56
C ASN A 96 -16.52 35.54 35.64
N THR A 97 -15.24 35.15 35.75
CA THR A 97 -14.02 35.96 36.01
C THR A 97 -12.76 35.05 35.86
N THR A 98 -11.80 35.26 34.94
CA THR A 98 -10.54 36.05 35.02
C THR A 98 -9.34 35.46 35.82
N MET A 99 -8.14 35.55 35.20
CA MET A 99 -6.73 35.51 35.70
C MET A 99 -5.88 34.38 35.08
N GLY A 100 -4.61 34.58 34.67
CA GLY A 100 -3.76 35.79 34.58
C GLY A 100 -2.41 35.39 33.94
N ALA A 101 -1.91 36.12 32.93
CA ALA A 101 -0.97 37.26 33.04
C ALA A 101 0.49 36.82 33.38
N THR A 102 1.52 37.26 32.65
CA THR A 102 2.23 38.57 32.80
C THR A 102 3.48 38.56 31.89
N SER A 103 4.21 39.62 31.51
CA SER A 103 4.13 41.11 31.58
C SER A 103 5.29 41.68 30.69
N LYS A 104 5.50 42.97 30.37
CA LYS A 104 5.24 44.27 31.06
C LYS A 104 4.98 45.45 30.10
N GLU A 105 4.38 46.51 30.66
CA GLU A 105 4.20 47.88 30.15
C GLU A 105 5.52 48.74 30.20
N ALA A 106 5.61 50.08 30.01
CA ALA A 106 4.68 51.22 30.00
C ALA A 106 5.34 52.45 29.26
N GLU A 107 4.84 53.69 29.17
CA GLU A 107 3.62 54.41 29.62
C GLU A 107 3.46 55.74 28.83
N ALA A 108 2.23 56.28 28.62
CA ALA A 108 1.94 57.73 28.45
C ALA A 108 0.43 58.01 28.25
N ALA A 109 -0.05 59.20 28.65
CA ALA A 109 -1.48 59.56 28.72
C ALA A 109 -1.87 60.87 27.97
N GLN A 110 -3.17 60.99 27.65
CA GLN A 110 -4.00 62.20 27.42
C GLN A 110 -3.44 63.38 26.56
N THR A 111 -4.18 63.78 25.51
CA THR A 111 -5.09 64.96 25.57
C THR A 111 -5.94 65.17 24.31
N THR A 112 -7.21 65.57 24.53
CA THR A 112 -8.18 66.30 23.68
C THR A 112 -8.34 66.05 22.17
N GLU A 113 -9.59 65.73 21.80
CA GLU A 113 -10.16 65.91 20.47
C GLU A 113 -10.25 67.39 20.07
N LEU A 114 -10.21 67.67 18.77
CA LEU A 114 -10.97 68.76 18.15
C LEU A 114 -11.33 68.36 16.71
N THR A 115 -12.63 68.29 16.44
CA THR A 115 -13.22 67.94 15.15
C THR A 115 -13.35 69.15 14.23
N ALA A 116 -13.12 68.97 12.93
CA ALA A 116 -13.68 69.81 11.89
C ALA A 116 -13.91 68.98 10.62
N GLN A 117 -15.17 68.84 10.20
CA GLN A 117 -15.53 68.44 8.84
C GLN A 117 -15.64 69.71 8.00
N GLU A 118 -15.17 69.66 6.75
CA GLU A 118 -15.63 70.56 5.71
C GLU A 118 -16.51 69.78 4.74
N ASP A 119 -17.73 70.28 4.56
CA ASP A 119 -18.63 69.94 3.47
C ASP A 119 -19.08 71.28 2.87
N THR A 120 -18.90 71.49 1.58
CA THR A 120 -19.47 72.65 0.88
C THR A 120 -19.95 72.26 -0.51
N GLU A 121 -21.26 72.30 -0.72
CA GLU A 121 -21.84 72.52 -2.04
C GLU A 121 -22.71 73.79 -2.02
N LYS A 122 -22.77 74.48 -3.17
CA LYS A 122 -23.30 75.84 -3.33
C LYS A 122 -24.83 75.90 -3.25
N THR A 123 -25.38 77.04 -2.83
CA THR A 123 -26.46 77.73 -3.59
C THR A 123 -26.42 79.24 -3.29
N LEU A 124 -26.77 80.08 -4.28
CA LEU A 124 -26.80 81.55 -4.20
C LEU A 124 -28.15 82.10 -3.71
N VAL A 125 -28.16 83.26 -3.04
CA VAL A 125 -29.17 84.33 -3.22
C VAL A 125 -28.51 85.71 -2.97
N ASN A 126 -28.87 86.72 -3.77
CA ASN A 126 -28.47 88.14 -3.61
C ASN A 126 -29.15 88.82 -2.41
N VAL A 127 -28.45 89.76 -1.74
CA VAL A 127 -29.02 91.05 -1.28
C VAL A 127 -27.96 92.15 -1.52
N GLU A 128 -28.43 93.35 -1.85
CA GLU A 128 -27.62 94.55 -2.13
C GLU A 128 -26.88 95.07 -0.87
N SER A 129 -25.79 95.80 -1.07
CA SER A 129 -25.27 96.73 -0.05
C SER A 129 -24.67 97.98 -0.71
N GLU A 130 -24.74 99.08 0.03
CA GLU A 130 -24.65 100.44 -0.50
C GLU A 130 -23.21 100.92 -0.73
N THR A 131 -23.06 101.85 -1.66
CA THR A 131 -21.78 102.48 -2.01
C THR A 131 -21.44 103.66 -1.09
N GLU A 132 -20.27 103.63 -0.46
CA GLU A 132 -19.55 104.79 0.10
C GLU A 132 -18.09 104.77 -0.42
N PRO A 133 -17.35 105.91 -0.45
CA PRO A 133 -16.49 106.21 -1.58
C PRO A 133 -15.06 105.68 -1.53
N VAL A 134 -14.55 105.34 -2.72
CA VAL A 134 -13.15 104.97 -3.01
C VAL A 134 -12.21 106.15 -2.75
N GLN A 135 -11.24 105.98 -1.84
CA GLN A 135 -10.01 106.78 -1.88
C GLN A 135 -9.15 106.30 -3.04
N LYS A 136 -8.60 107.23 -3.84
CA LYS A 136 -7.62 106.91 -4.88
C LYS A 136 -6.32 106.48 -4.22
N GLU A 137 -5.91 105.23 -4.45
CA GLU A 137 -4.50 104.86 -4.29
C GLU A 137 -3.67 105.50 -5.42
N GLU A 138 -2.54 106.10 -5.07
CA GLU A 138 -1.53 106.52 -6.02
C GLU A 138 -0.80 105.28 -6.56
N THR A 139 -0.81 105.08 -7.88
CA THR A 139 -0.13 103.96 -8.53
C THR A 139 1.38 104.15 -8.49
N LYS A 140 2.02 103.59 -7.45
CA LYS A 140 3.48 103.55 -7.29
C LYS A 140 4.18 103.10 -8.57
N GLN A 141 5.01 103.96 -9.17
CA GLN A 141 5.82 103.58 -10.33
C GLN A 141 7.09 102.83 -9.89
N LEU A 142 6.92 101.53 -9.64
CA LEU A 142 7.99 100.62 -9.26
C LEU A 142 8.87 100.26 -10.47
N VAL A 143 10.19 100.17 -10.28
CA VAL A 143 11.15 99.67 -11.29
C VAL A 143 12.19 98.73 -10.70
N GLU A 144 12.54 97.68 -11.44
CA GLU A 144 13.61 96.76 -11.08
C GLU A 144 14.98 97.43 -11.25
N ARG A 145 15.80 97.38 -10.20
CA ARG A 145 17.17 97.90 -10.19
C ARG A 145 18.11 96.94 -9.49
N LYS A 146 19.13 96.48 -10.19
CA LYS A 146 20.22 95.68 -9.61
C LYS A 146 21.17 96.60 -8.82
N GLN A 147 21.50 96.22 -7.59
CA GLN A 147 22.53 96.90 -6.78
C GLN A 147 23.46 95.85 -6.17
N GLY A 148 24.73 95.84 -6.59
CA GLY A 148 25.63 94.73 -6.29
C GLY A 148 25.15 93.43 -6.94
N ASN A 149 25.04 92.36 -6.15
CA ASN A 149 24.51 91.08 -6.63
C ASN A 149 22.99 90.98 -6.57
N ASP A 150 22.32 91.79 -5.75
CA ASP A 150 20.90 91.68 -5.46
C ASP A 150 20.03 92.53 -6.41
N TRP A 151 18.84 92.03 -6.72
CA TRP A 151 17.78 92.80 -7.38
C TRP A 151 16.82 93.39 -6.36
N TYR A 152 16.37 94.62 -6.63
CA TYR A 152 15.42 95.38 -5.83
C TYR A 152 14.32 95.93 -6.74
N LEU A 153 13.08 95.96 -6.26
CA LEU A 153 11.98 96.69 -6.88
C LEU A 153 11.82 98.02 -6.14
N ILE A 154 12.11 99.14 -6.80
CA ILE A 154 12.27 100.45 -6.17
C ILE A 154 11.22 101.42 -6.70
N ASP A 155 10.59 102.16 -5.79
CA ASP A 155 9.68 103.26 -6.12
C ASP A 155 10.46 104.45 -6.73
N LYS A 156 10.06 104.91 -7.92
CA LYS A 156 10.71 106.02 -8.63
C LYS A 156 10.65 107.35 -7.90
N GLU A 157 9.63 107.58 -7.07
CA GLU A 157 9.37 108.87 -6.44
C GLU A 157 9.92 108.92 -5.01
N THR A 158 9.75 107.85 -4.24
CA THR A 158 10.21 107.80 -2.83
C THR A 158 11.59 107.15 -2.65
N GLY A 159 12.04 106.32 -3.61
CA GLY A 159 13.25 105.51 -3.48
C GLY A 159 13.12 104.33 -2.52
N GLU A 160 11.93 104.07 -1.97
CA GLU A 160 11.66 102.92 -1.11
C GLU A 160 11.76 101.59 -1.87
N LYS A 161 12.15 100.54 -1.17
CA LYS A 161 12.25 99.17 -1.70
C LYS A 161 10.97 98.40 -1.37
N ALA A 162 10.32 97.83 -2.37
CA ALA A 162 9.19 96.94 -2.16
C ALA A 162 9.65 95.62 -1.50
N THR A 163 8.80 95.09 -0.62
CA THR A 163 8.99 93.82 0.09
C THR A 163 7.80 92.89 -0.15
N GLY A 164 7.92 91.62 0.23
CA GLY A 164 6.85 90.63 0.07
C GLY A 164 6.72 90.08 -1.35
N PHE A 165 5.59 89.43 -1.64
CA PHE A 165 5.27 88.96 -2.98
C PHE A 165 4.91 90.15 -3.88
N GLN A 166 5.52 90.19 -5.07
CA GLN A 166 5.31 91.27 -6.03
C GLN A 166 5.02 90.67 -7.41
N ARG A 167 3.96 91.15 -8.05
CA ARG A 167 3.56 90.75 -9.41
C ARG A 167 4.18 91.73 -10.41
N LEU A 168 5.06 91.21 -11.28
CA LEU A 168 5.72 92.00 -12.32
C LEU A 168 4.96 91.77 -13.63
N GLU A 169 3.94 92.60 -13.87
CA GLU A 169 2.99 92.37 -14.97
C GLU A 169 3.62 92.41 -16.35
N GLU A 170 4.60 93.28 -16.60
CA GLU A 170 5.36 93.33 -17.86
C GLU A 170 6.13 92.02 -18.17
N GLN A 171 6.39 91.20 -17.15
CA GLN A 171 7.07 89.90 -17.27
C GLN A 171 6.16 88.72 -16.93
N ALA A 172 4.87 88.96 -16.67
CA ALA A 172 3.87 87.98 -16.25
C ALA A 172 4.30 87.02 -15.11
N LYS A 173 5.25 87.45 -14.25
CA LYS A 173 5.84 86.62 -13.19
C LYS A 173 5.58 87.21 -11.80
N THR A 174 5.43 86.34 -10.81
CA THR A 174 5.43 86.73 -9.39
C THR A 174 6.81 86.46 -8.81
N VAL A 175 7.36 87.40 -8.03
CA VAL A 175 8.65 87.27 -7.33
C VAL A 175 8.47 87.58 -5.85
N TYR A 176 9.46 87.25 -5.00
CA TYR A 176 9.43 87.61 -3.58
C TYR A 176 10.66 88.42 -3.18
N TYR A 177 10.42 89.56 -2.53
CA TYR A 177 11.44 90.41 -1.94
C TYR A 177 11.43 90.24 -0.42
N ASN A 178 12.58 89.99 0.20
CA ASN A 178 12.67 89.85 1.66
C ASN A 178 12.47 91.22 2.38
N ASN A 179 12.51 91.23 3.71
CA ASN A 179 12.33 92.45 4.52
C ASN A 179 13.40 93.55 4.28
N GLU A 180 14.51 93.24 3.60
CA GLU A 180 15.54 94.20 3.18
C GLU A 180 15.33 94.71 1.74
N GLY A 181 14.26 94.24 1.08
CA GLY A 181 13.91 94.52 -0.31
C GLY A 181 14.71 93.72 -1.34
N LYS A 182 15.41 92.64 -0.96
CA LYS A 182 16.23 91.80 -1.87
C LYS A 182 15.39 90.69 -2.49
N MET A 183 15.44 90.54 -3.81
CA MET A 183 14.76 89.43 -4.50
C MET A 183 15.33 88.08 -4.08
N GLN A 184 14.46 87.12 -3.75
CA GLN A 184 14.83 85.78 -3.32
C GLN A 184 14.76 84.77 -4.46
N TYR A 185 15.52 83.69 -4.30
CA TYR A 185 15.72 82.62 -5.27
C TYR A 185 15.69 81.26 -4.59
N GLY A 186 15.40 80.19 -5.34
CA GLY A 186 15.38 78.82 -4.85
C GLY A 186 14.24 78.55 -3.86
N TRP A 187 14.47 77.57 -2.98
CA TRP A 187 13.53 77.17 -1.93
C TRP A 187 13.46 78.22 -0.82
N GLN A 188 12.25 78.67 -0.48
CA GLN A 188 12.00 79.69 0.54
C GLN A 188 10.85 79.26 1.45
N TRP A 189 10.96 79.56 2.75
CA TRP A 189 9.88 79.38 3.72
C TRP A 189 9.28 80.73 4.07
N VAL A 190 8.06 80.99 3.58
CA VAL A 190 7.38 82.29 3.67
C VAL A 190 5.90 82.02 4.00
N ASN A 191 5.29 82.85 4.86
CA ASN A 191 3.86 82.75 5.21
C ASN A 191 3.40 81.33 5.58
N ASN A 192 4.22 80.61 6.37
CA ASN A 192 3.99 79.23 6.81
C ASN A 192 3.89 78.19 5.67
N ALA A 193 4.45 78.50 4.49
CA ALA A 193 4.48 77.61 3.33
C ALA A 193 5.88 77.54 2.70
N THR A 194 6.13 76.44 1.99
CA THR A 194 7.32 76.27 1.16
C THR A 194 7.01 76.79 -0.25
N HIS A 195 7.80 77.74 -0.74
CA HIS A 195 7.74 78.26 -2.11
C HIS A 195 9.05 77.94 -2.83
N TYR A 196 9.03 77.91 -4.17
CA TYR A 196 10.24 77.87 -4.98
C TYR A 196 10.24 79.04 -5.96
N PHE A 197 11.35 79.77 -6.04
CA PHE A 197 11.58 80.82 -7.00
C PHE A 197 12.70 80.39 -7.96
N ASP A 198 12.46 80.50 -9.27
CA ASP A 198 13.42 80.11 -10.30
C ASP A 198 14.78 80.78 -10.07
N THR A 199 15.85 79.98 -10.00
CA THR A 199 17.19 80.44 -9.61
C THR A 199 17.88 81.34 -10.64
N PHE A 200 17.30 81.54 -11.83
CA PHE A 200 17.81 82.42 -12.86
C PHE A 200 17.05 83.75 -12.91
N ASN A 201 15.70 83.72 -12.92
CA ASN A 201 14.88 84.92 -13.14
C ASN A 201 13.97 85.33 -11.95
N GLY A 202 13.97 84.56 -10.86
CA GLY A 202 13.22 84.82 -9.63
C GLY A 202 11.73 84.46 -9.68
N ALA A 203 11.22 83.90 -10.78
CA ALA A 203 9.79 83.60 -10.94
C ALA A 203 9.32 82.49 -9.99
N MET A 204 8.25 82.76 -9.26
CA MET A 204 7.58 81.80 -8.38
C MET A 204 7.04 80.60 -9.17
N ALA A 205 7.30 79.39 -8.69
CA ALA A 205 6.73 78.17 -9.22
C ALA A 205 5.24 78.07 -8.92
N ILE A 206 4.46 77.71 -9.94
CA ILE A 206 3.05 77.31 -9.88
C ILE A 206 2.87 76.05 -10.74
N GLY A 207 1.91 75.20 -10.38
CA GLY A 207 1.63 73.92 -11.05
C GLY A 207 2.70 72.85 -10.84
N GLU A 208 2.69 71.82 -11.70
CA GLU A 208 3.71 70.76 -11.73
C GLU A 208 5.06 71.33 -12.21
N LYS A 209 6.14 71.16 -11.43
CA LYS A 209 7.51 71.55 -11.78
C LYS A 209 8.52 70.45 -11.48
N ASN A 210 9.34 70.11 -12.46
CA ASN A 210 10.54 69.30 -12.24
C ASN A 210 11.69 70.19 -11.77
N ILE A 211 12.20 69.93 -10.57
CA ILE A 211 13.32 70.65 -9.96
C ILE A 211 14.36 69.60 -9.55
N ASN A 212 15.57 69.70 -10.12
CA ASN A 212 16.68 68.77 -9.88
C ASN A 212 16.32 67.28 -10.05
N GLY A 213 15.48 66.96 -11.03
CA GLY A 213 15.05 65.59 -11.35
C GLY A 213 13.74 65.16 -10.68
N TYR A 214 13.20 65.93 -9.75
CA TYR A 214 12.01 65.56 -8.97
C TYR A 214 10.83 66.46 -9.28
N TRP A 215 9.64 65.87 -9.38
CA TRP A 215 8.40 66.59 -9.61
C TRP A 215 7.78 67.07 -8.30
N TYR A 216 7.47 68.37 -8.24
CA TYR A 216 6.77 69.05 -7.16
C TYR A 216 5.50 69.70 -7.71
N LEU A 217 4.47 69.86 -6.86
CA LEU A 217 3.26 70.61 -7.18
C LEU A 217 3.18 71.88 -6.32
N PHE A 218 2.89 73.01 -6.94
CA PHE A 218 2.62 74.28 -6.27
C PHE A 218 1.20 74.76 -6.64
N ASN A 219 0.44 75.26 -5.66
CA ASN A 219 -0.87 75.86 -5.94
C ASN A 219 -0.74 77.24 -6.63
N GLU A 220 -1.87 77.89 -6.92
CA GLU A 220 -1.88 79.21 -7.58
C GLU A 220 -1.16 80.30 -6.76
N GLN A 221 -1.15 80.16 -5.42
CA GLN A 221 -0.42 81.01 -4.48
C GLN A 221 1.08 80.63 -4.37
N GLY A 222 1.53 79.63 -5.14
CA GLY A 222 2.91 79.15 -5.19
C GLY A 222 3.36 78.31 -3.98
N GLN A 223 2.42 77.83 -3.17
CA GLN A 223 2.68 77.01 -1.99
C GLN A 223 2.82 75.53 -2.39
N MET A 224 3.87 74.87 -1.92
CA MET A 224 4.16 73.47 -2.24
C MET A 224 3.19 72.49 -1.58
N GLN A 225 2.54 71.67 -2.40
CA GLN A 225 1.56 70.66 -2.02
C GLN A 225 2.21 69.35 -1.59
N ARG A 226 1.48 68.57 -0.79
CA ARG A 226 1.89 67.27 -0.21
C ARG A 226 0.68 66.33 -0.13
N GLY A 227 0.91 65.06 0.17
CA GLY A 227 -0.11 64.03 0.27
C GLY A 227 -0.66 63.58 -1.08
N PHE A 228 -1.85 62.96 -1.06
CA PHE A 228 -2.59 62.64 -2.28
C PHE A 228 -3.07 63.93 -2.95
N GLN A 229 -2.85 64.03 -4.26
CA GLN A 229 -3.22 65.19 -5.07
C GLN A 229 -3.87 64.69 -6.36
N THR A 230 -4.94 65.34 -6.78
CA THR A 230 -5.62 65.03 -8.05
C THR A 230 -5.25 66.08 -9.08
N LEU A 231 -4.62 65.63 -10.16
CA LEU A 231 -4.16 66.47 -11.26
C LEU A 231 -5.15 66.35 -12.42
N GLU A 232 -5.70 67.48 -12.82
CA GLU A 232 -6.62 67.61 -13.96
C GLU A 232 -5.91 68.34 -15.09
N ASN A 233 -5.25 67.57 -15.96
CA ASN A 233 -4.75 68.07 -17.24
C ASN A 233 -5.79 67.76 -18.33
N SER A 234 -5.77 68.52 -19.44
CA SER A 234 -6.86 68.53 -20.44
C SER A 234 -7.23 67.18 -21.07
N ASP A 235 -6.36 66.17 -20.97
CA ASP A 235 -6.56 64.83 -21.56
C ASP A 235 -6.77 63.69 -20.54
N GLU A 236 -6.44 63.86 -19.24
CA GLU A 236 -6.66 62.82 -18.22
C GLU A 236 -6.65 63.37 -16.77
N LYS A 237 -7.55 62.84 -15.92
CA LYS A 237 -7.60 63.09 -14.47
C LYS A 237 -6.87 61.98 -13.73
N LYS A 238 -5.72 62.29 -13.12
CA LYS A 238 -4.88 61.30 -12.38
C LYS A 238 -4.73 61.67 -10.90
N THR A 239 -4.75 60.67 -10.02
CA THR A 239 -4.34 60.83 -8.61
C THR A 239 -2.87 60.48 -8.48
N VAL A 240 -2.09 61.32 -7.81
CA VAL A 240 -0.66 61.13 -7.51
C VAL A 240 -0.41 61.35 -6.02
N TYR A 241 0.80 61.05 -5.53
CA TYR A 241 1.19 61.32 -4.14
C TYR A 241 2.52 62.04 -4.04
N TYR A 242 2.54 63.19 -3.36
CA TYR A 242 3.74 63.95 -3.01
C TYR A 242 4.07 63.69 -1.54
N ASN A 243 5.29 63.25 -1.22
CA ASN A 243 5.59 62.91 0.18
C ASN A 243 5.90 64.15 1.05
N LYS A 244 6.34 63.93 2.30
CA LYS A 244 6.64 64.98 3.29
C LYS A 244 7.60 66.07 2.76
N ASP A 245 8.53 65.73 1.88
CA ASP A 245 9.53 66.65 1.32
C ASP A 245 9.05 67.33 0.03
N GLY A 246 7.83 67.00 -0.44
CA GLY A 246 7.14 67.68 -1.55
C GLY A 246 7.32 67.07 -2.94
N TRP A 247 8.26 66.15 -3.11
CA TRP A 247 8.48 65.39 -4.35
C TRP A 247 7.49 64.22 -4.55
N MET A 248 7.13 63.95 -5.82
CA MET A 248 6.19 62.91 -6.24
C MET A 248 6.78 61.48 -6.08
N LEU A 249 5.95 60.54 -5.62
CA LEU A 249 6.30 59.13 -5.48
C LEU A 249 5.91 58.29 -6.71
N TYR A 250 6.63 57.17 -6.87
CA TYR A 250 6.48 56.22 -7.97
C TYR A 250 6.60 54.78 -7.43
N GLY A 251 6.04 53.81 -8.15
CA GLY A 251 6.11 52.38 -7.82
C GLY A 251 5.34 52.00 -6.56
N TRP A 252 5.77 50.91 -5.93
CA TRP A 252 5.17 50.38 -4.69
C TRP A 252 5.47 51.28 -3.48
N GLN A 253 4.43 51.69 -2.76
CA GLN A 253 4.54 52.58 -1.60
C GLN A 253 3.67 52.11 -0.44
N TRP A 254 4.15 52.28 0.79
CA TRP A 254 3.39 52.04 2.01
C TRP A 254 2.94 53.37 2.61
N ILE A 255 1.64 53.65 2.54
CA ILE A 255 1.04 54.96 2.88
C ILE A 255 -0.21 54.68 3.71
N ASN A 256 -0.39 55.38 4.83
CA ASN A 256 -1.58 55.28 5.69
C ASN A 256 -2.00 53.83 6.02
N ASN A 257 -1.02 52.98 6.38
CA ASN A 257 -1.20 51.56 6.70
C ASN A 257 -1.69 50.67 5.54
N ALA A 258 -1.56 51.13 4.28
CA ALA A 258 -1.93 50.38 3.09
C ALA A 258 -0.84 50.42 1.99
N THR A 259 -0.78 49.34 1.21
CA THR A 259 0.09 49.25 0.03
C THR A 259 -0.59 49.90 -1.16
N HIS A 260 0.07 50.86 -1.80
CA HIS A 260 -0.36 51.52 -3.02
C HIS A 260 0.68 51.28 -4.13
N TYR A 261 0.27 51.42 -5.39
CA TYR A 261 1.19 51.46 -6.53
C TYR A 261 0.94 52.72 -7.35
N PHE A 262 2.01 53.45 -7.66
CA PHE A 262 1.98 54.59 -8.58
C PHE A 262 2.73 54.21 -9.86
N ASP A 263 2.16 54.51 -11.01
CA ASP A 263 2.79 54.23 -12.31
C ASP A 263 4.19 54.86 -12.39
N THR A 264 5.18 54.06 -12.80
CA THR A 264 6.59 54.45 -12.77
C THR A 264 6.99 55.46 -13.85
N PHE A 265 6.09 55.80 -14.77
CA PHE A 265 6.32 56.80 -15.82
C PHE A 265 5.61 58.12 -15.50
N ASN A 266 4.31 58.11 -15.19
CA ASN A 266 3.51 59.34 -15.01
C ASN A 266 3.06 59.63 -13.56
N GLY A 267 3.34 58.74 -12.61
CA GLY A 267 3.01 58.87 -11.19
C GLY A 267 1.54 58.54 -10.84
N ALA A 268 0.71 58.10 -11.79
CA ALA A 268 -0.71 57.86 -11.56
C ALA A 268 -0.95 56.64 -10.65
N MET A 269 -1.79 56.80 -9.63
CA MET A 269 -2.17 55.75 -8.69
C MET A 269 -2.97 54.63 -9.40
N ALA A 270 -2.61 53.38 -9.13
CA ALA A 270 -3.33 52.22 -9.60
C ALA A 270 -4.69 52.08 -8.90
N ILE A 271 -5.74 51.84 -9.69
CA ILE A 271 -7.10 51.51 -9.27
C ILE A 271 -7.58 50.34 -10.13
N GLY A 272 -8.35 49.42 -9.54
CA GLY A 272 -8.85 48.21 -10.21
C GLY A 272 -7.78 47.14 -10.43
N GLU A 273 -8.02 46.22 -11.36
CA GLU A 273 -7.03 45.19 -11.71
C GLU A 273 -5.88 45.78 -12.54
N LYS A 274 -4.64 45.50 -12.12
CA LYS A 274 -3.42 45.87 -12.88
C LYS A 274 -2.45 44.70 -12.95
N ASN A 275 -1.92 44.44 -14.15
CA ASN A 275 -0.77 43.56 -14.32
C ASN A 275 0.52 44.37 -14.13
N ILE A 276 1.31 44.01 -13.11
CA ILE A 276 2.58 44.66 -12.77
C ILE A 276 3.62 43.55 -12.71
N ASN A 277 4.66 43.64 -13.54
CA ASN A 277 5.75 42.65 -13.64
C ASN A 277 5.26 41.19 -13.83
N GLY A 278 4.18 40.99 -14.58
CA GLY A 278 3.63 39.66 -14.88
C GLY A 278 2.62 39.13 -13.84
N HIS A 279 2.43 39.82 -12.71
CA HIS A 279 1.44 39.46 -11.70
C HIS A 279 0.25 40.41 -11.74
N TRP A 280 -0.96 39.86 -11.60
CA TRP A 280 -2.19 40.64 -11.44
C TRP A 280 -2.44 40.96 -9.97
N TYR A 281 -2.74 42.24 -9.72
CA TYR A 281 -3.08 42.80 -8.42
C TYR A 281 -4.41 43.54 -8.53
N LEU A 282 -5.16 43.65 -7.44
CA LEU A 282 -6.34 44.50 -7.33
C LEU A 282 -6.08 45.68 -6.38
N PHE A 283 -6.44 46.87 -6.81
CA PHE A 283 -6.47 48.08 -5.98
C PHE A 283 -7.92 48.58 -5.86
N ASP A 284 -8.32 49.01 -4.67
CA ASP A 284 -9.64 49.62 -4.46
C ASP A 284 -9.73 51.05 -5.02
N ARG A 285 -10.87 51.73 -4.82
CA ARG A 285 -11.08 53.10 -5.31
C ARG A 285 -10.20 54.13 -4.62
N GLN A 286 -9.62 53.78 -3.47
CA GLN A 286 -8.66 54.56 -2.71
C GLN A 286 -7.21 54.20 -3.06
N GLY A 287 -6.99 53.24 -3.97
CA GLY A 287 -5.68 52.78 -4.40
C GLY A 287 -5.01 51.78 -3.45
N GLN A 288 -5.74 51.21 -2.49
CA GLN A 288 -5.20 50.24 -1.54
C GLN A 288 -5.23 48.82 -2.13
N MET A 289 -4.11 48.11 -2.05
CA MET A 289 -3.96 46.77 -2.60
C MET A 289 -4.75 45.72 -1.80
N GLN A 290 -5.68 45.06 -2.48
CA GLN A 290 -6.57 44.05 -1.92
C GLN A 290 -5.92 42.66 -1.87
N ARG A 291 -6.43 41.82 -0.97
CA ARG A 291 -5.97 40.43 -0.73
C ARG A 291 -7.17 39.52 -0.46
N GLY A 292 -6.95 38.20 -0.45
CA GLY A 292 -7.98 37.20 -0.17
C GLY A 292 -8.96 37.02 -1.34
N PHE A 293 -10.15 36.49 -1.04
CA PHE A 293 -11.24 36.36 -2.00
C PHE A 293 -11.81 37.74 -2.35
N GLN A 294 -11.98 38.01 -3.65
CA GLN A 294 -12.50 39.27 -4.16
C GLN A 294 -13.54 39.00 -5.24
N GLU A 295 -14.68 39.69 -5.18
CA GLU A 295 -15.73 39.65 -6.20
C GLU A 295 -15.61 40.91 -7.07
N LEU A 296 -15.49 40.72 -8.38
CA LEU A 296 -15.07 41.77 -9.30
C LEU A 296 -16.23 42.43 -10.07
N ASP A 297 -17.48 42.10 -9.72
CA ASP A 297 -18.69 42.68 -10.29
C ASP A 297 -18.67 44.21 -10.24
N GLN A 298 -18.18 44.79 -9.12
CA GLN A 298 -18.00 46.24 -8.94
C GLN A 298 -16.94 46.88 -9.85
N TYR A 299 -16.12 46.07 -10.53
CA TYR A 299 -15.13 46.45 -11.55
C TYR A 299 -15.56 45.99 -12.96
N GLY A 300 -16.84 45.59 -13.14
CA GLY A 300 -17.39 45.18 -14.42
C GLY A 300 -17.10 43.73 -14.84
N GLN A 301 -16.62 42.88 -13.93
CA GLN A 301 -16.26 41.49 -14.23
C GLN A 301 -17.00 40.50 -13.31
N ASN A 302 -17.94 39.73 -13.85
CA ASN A 302 -18.67 38.71 -13.10
C ASN A 302 -17.79 37.48 -12.83
N LYS A 303 -16.87 37.61 -11.85
CA LYS A 303 -15.99 36.54 -11.37
C LYS A 303 -15.55 36.80 -9.92
N THR A 304 -15.43 35.72 -9.16
CA THR A 304 -14.70 35.71 -7.87
C THR A 304 -13.27 35.22 -8.13
N VAL A 305 -12.27 35.93 -7.62
CA VAL A 305 -10.84 35.57 -7.71
C VAL A 305 -10.22 35.50 -6.32
N TYR A 306 -8.95 35.09 -6.22
CA TYR A 306 -8.20 35.13 -4.96
C TYR A 306 -6.81 35.73 -5.16
N TYR A 307 -6.47 36.75 -4.36
CA TYR A 307 -5.14 37.34 -4.30
C TYR A 307 -4.42 36.87 -3.02
N ASN A 308 -3.16 36.43 -3.13
CA ASN A 308 -2.39 35.93 -2.00
C ASN A 308 -1.88 37.06 -1.08
N ASP A 309 -1.08 36.72 -0.06
CA ASP A 309 -0.55 37.70 0.91
C ASP A 309 0.38 38.75 0.27
N GLN A 310 0.96 38.44 -0.90
CA GLN A 310 1.76 39.37 -1.71
C GLN A 310 0.90 40.22 -2.66
N GLY A 311 -0.41 39.96 -2.75
CA GLY A 311 -1.33 40.61 -3.67
C GLY A 311 -1.40 39.97 -5.07
N HIS A 312 -0.74 38.82 -5.31
CA HIS A 312 -0.78 38.14 -6.61
C HIS A 312 -2.06 37.32 -6.77
N MET A 313 -2.76 37.49 -7.90
CA MET A 313 -3.88 36.61 -8.27
C MET A 313 -3.40 35.16 -8.44
N LEU A 314 -4.19 34.21 -7.91
CA LEU A 314 -3.91 32.78 -8.01
C LEU A 314 -4.68 32.10 -9.14
N TYR A 315 -4.09 31.01 -9.64
CA TYR A 315 -4.55 30.23 -10.80
C TYR A 315 -4.51 28.73 -10.50
N GLY A 316 -5.36 27.95 -11.17
CA GLY A 316 -5.39 26.48 -11.03
C GLY A 316 -5.81 26.00 -9.64
N GLN A 317 -5.43 24.77 -9.29
CA GLN A 317 -5.78 24.19 -7.99
C GLN A 317 -4.93 24.79 -6.86
N GLN A 318 -5.59 25.32 -5.83
CA GLN A 318 -4.95 25.99 -4.70
C GLN A 318 -5.51 25.48 -3.36
N ARG A 319 -4.66 25.38 -2.35
CA ARG A 319 -5.06 24.96 -0.99
C ARG A 319 -5.04 26.16 -0.03
N ILE A 320 -6.20 26.76 0.17
CA ILE A 320 -6.40 27.99 0.97
C ILE A 320 -7.12 27.60 2.26
N ALA A 321 -6.60 27.98 3.43
CA ALA A 321 -7.16 27.63 4.74
C ALA A 321 -7.51 26.12 4.89
N ASN A 322 -6.59 25.25 4.45
CA ASN A 322 -6.75 23.78 4.39
C ASN A 322 -7.88 23.25 3.49
N LYS A 323 -8.48 24.09 2.65
CA LYS A 323 -9.54 23.72 1.70
C LYS A 323 -9.02 23.86 0.26
N TRP A 324 -9.46 22.97 -0.63
CA TRP A 324 -9.06 23.01 -2.03
C TRP A 324 -10.05 23.82 -2.86
N TYR A 325 -9.52 24.77 -3.63
CA TYR A 325 -10.22 25.59 -4.62
C TYR A 325 -9.57 25.34 -6.00
N ASN A 326 -10.26 25.74 -7.07
CA ASN A 326 -9.69 25.75 -8.41
C ASN A 326 -10.04 27.05 -9.11
N PHE A 327 -9.05 27.76 -9.62
CA PHE A 327 -9.21 28.99 -10.38
C PHE A 327 -8.89 28.73 -11.85
N ASP A 328 -9.59 29.41 -12.75
CA ASP A 328 -9.27 29.38 -14.18
C ASP A 328 -7.80 29.78 -14.41
N THR A 329 -7.13 29.14 -15.36
CA THR A 329 -5.71 29.37 -15.65
C THR A 329 -5.43 30.55 -16.57
N PHE A 330 -6.47 31.21 -17.09
CA PHE A 330 -6.40 32.39 -17.95
C PHE A 330 -6.83 33.66 -17.20
N ASP A 331 -8.05 33.70 -16.64
CA ASP A 331 -8.64 34.91 -16.04
C ASP A 331 -8.71 34.92 -14.50
N GLY A 332 -8.28 33.84 -13.84
CA GLY A 332 -8.30 33.68 -12.39
C GLY A 332 -9.69 33.38 -11.79
N ALA A 333 -10.75 33.21 -12.59
CA ALA A 333 -12.11 33.01 -12.08
C ALA A 333 -12.25 31.67 -11.33
N MET A 334 -12.75 31.72 -10.10
CA MET A 334 -13.00 30.55 -9.26
C MET A 334 -14.03 29.61 -9.92
N LYS A 335 -13.60 28.38 -10.21
CA LYS A 335 -14.45 27.33 -10.76
C LYS A 335 -15.31 26.68 -9.68
N THR A 336 -16.58 26.46 -10.00
CA THR A 336 -17.53 25.69 -9.19
C THR A 336 -18.12 24.53 -10.01
N GLY A 337 -18.91 23.67 -9.38
CA GLY A 337 -19.56 22.53 -10.02
C GLY A 337 -18.59 21.37 -10.34
N PHE A 338 -19.00 20.50 -11.26
CA PHE A 338 -18.18 19.39 -11.75
C PHE A 338 -17.03 19.91 -12.61
N GLN A 339 -15.80 19.53 -12.26
CA GLN A 339 -14.59 19.96 -12.95
C GLN A 339 -13.70 18.75 -13.27
N TYR A 340 -13.17 18.69 -14.50
CA TYR A 340 -12.21 17.66 -14.91
C TYR A 340 -10.78 18.20 -14.79
N ILE A 341 -9.99 17.60 -13.92
CA ILE A 341 -8.60 17.99 -13.67
C ILE A 341 -7.71 17.12 -14.57
N ALA A 342 -7.44 17.62 -15.79
CA ALA A 342 -6.73 16.88 -16.84
C ALA A 342 -5.37 16.32 -16.37
N GLY A 343 -4.55 17.14 -15.67
CA GLY A 343 -3.25 16.72 -15.13
C GLY A 343 -3.31 15.64 -14.04
N GLN A 344 -4.50 15.30 -13.54
CA GLN A 344 -4.72 14.23 -12.55
C GLN A 344 -5.73 13.18 -13.07
N ASN A 345 -6.17 13.27 -14.32
CA ASN A 345 -7.17 12.43 -14.98
C ASN A 345 -8.38 12.07 -14.09
N LYS A 346 -8.96 13.06 -13.41
CA LYS A 346 -10.08 12.85 -12.49
C LYS A 346 -11.15 13.94 -12.61
N TRP A 347 -12.39 13.54 -12.40
CA TRP A 347 -13.48 14.46 -12.11
C TRP A 347 -13.53 14.76 -10.60
N VAL A 348 -13.80 16.01 -10.25
CA VAL A 348 -14.05 16.47 -8.88
C VAL A 348 -15.29 17.37 -8.89
N TYR A 349 -15.80 17.73 -7.71
CA TYR A 349 -16.88 18.70 -7.56
C TYR A 349 -16.49 19.79 -6.57
N TYR A 350 -16.64 21.04 -6.96
CA TYR A 350 -16.50 22.22 -6.11
C TYR A 350 -17.89 22.77 -5.81
N ALA A 351 -18.22 23.09 -4.55
CA ALA A 351 -19.57 23.57 -4.21
C ALA A 351 -19.91 24.87 -4.95
N VAL A 352 -21.17 25.00 -5.37
CA VAL A 352 -21.65 26.11 -6.21
C VAL A 352 -22.08 27.32 -5.38
N ASP A 353 -22.64 27.05 -4.21
CA ASP A 353 -23.30 28.00 -3.31
C ASP A 353 -22.95 27.72 -1.83
N GLY A 354 -23.53 28.50 -0.92
CA GLY A 354 -23.38 28.36 0.53
C GLY A 354 -21.99 28.68 1.11
N ASN A 355 -21.82 28.43 2.41
CA ASN A 355 -20.58 28.68 3.16
C ASN A 355 -19.38 27.80 2.69
N ASN A 356 -19.65 26.79 1.86
CA ASN A 356 -18.66 25.95 1.21
C ASN A 356 -18.38 26.31 -0.26
N ARG A 357 -19.00 27.34 -0.84
CA ARG A 357 -18.80 27.78 -2.23
C ARG A 357 -17.33 27.78 -2.65
N GLY A 358 -17.05 27.17 -3.80
CA GLY A 358 -15.70 27.02 -4.37
C GLY A 358 -14.83 25.92 -3.72
N GLN A 359 -15.25 25.29 -2.61
CA GLN A 359 -14.47 24.27 -1.92
C GLN A 359 -14.72 22.89 -2.55
N MET A 360 -13.65 22.10 -2.75
CA MET A 360 -13.75 20.72 -3.24
C MET A 360 -14.50 19.84 -2.24
N GLN A 361 -15.45 19.04 -2.72
CA GLN A 361 -16.28 18.15 -1.91
C GLN A 361 -15.75 16.72 -1.89
N TYR A 362 -16.12 15.98 -0.84
CA TYR A 362 -15.62 14.63 -0.52
C TYR A 362 -16.75 13.74 0.00
N GLY A 363 -16.57 12.42 -0.04
CA GLY A 363 -17.54 11.46 0.46
C GLY A 363 -18.83 11.41 -0.38
N PHE A 364 -19.93 10.97 0.24
CA PHE A 364 -21.25 11.00 -0.39
C PHE A 364 -21.79 12.44 -0.46
N GLN A 365 -22.29 12.82 -1.64
CA GLN A 365 -22.83 14.15 -1.91
C GLN A 365 -24.16 14.02 -2.66
N ASN A 366 -25.20 14.72 -2.19
CA ASN A 366 -26.45 14.86 -2.93
C ASN A 366 -26.40 16.15 -3.74
N ILE A 367 -26.38 16.04 -5.06
CA ILE A 367 -26.28 17.17 -5.99
C ILE A 367 -27.50 17.10 -6.92
N ALA A 368 -28.40 18.07 -6.81
CA ALA A 368 -29.67 18.13 -7.55
C ALA A 368 -30.49 16.81 -7.48
N GLY A 369 -30.63 16.24 -6.28
CA GLY A 369 -31.39 15.01 -6.03
C GLY A 369 -30.67 13.71 -6.40
N LYS A 370 -29.46 13.79 -6.96
CA LYS A 370 -28.65 12.63 -7.36
C LYS A 370 -27.51 12.42 -6.37
N THR A 371 -27.29 11.16 -5.98
CA THR A 371 -26.20 10.81 -5.06
C THR A 371 -24.93 10.50 -5.84
N TYR A 372 -23.84 11.15 -5.47
CA TYR A 372 -22.49 10.96 -5.98
C TYR A 372 -21.56 10.53 -4.84
N TYR A 373 -20.40 9.94 -5.17
CA TYR A 373 -19.32 9.74 -4.22
C TYR A 373 -18.02 10.28 -4.76
N PHE A 374 -17.31 11.04 -3.93
CA PHE A 374 -15.97 11.55 -4.18
C PHE A 374 -15.00 10.94 -3.17
N ASP A 375 -13.86 10.45 -3.64
CA ASP A 375 -12.83 9.84 -2.80
C ASP A 375 -12.41 10.80 -1.67
N THR A 376 -12.40 10.31 -0.42
CA THR A 376 -12.18 11.15 0.76
C THR A 376 -10.73 11.63 0.94
N PHE A 377 -9.78 11.07 0.19
CA PHE A 377 -8.38 11.49 0.21
C PHE A 377 -8.05 12.49 -0.91
N ASN A 378 -8.56 12.28 -2.12
CA ASN A 378 -8.17 13.07 -3.30
C ASN A 378 -9.34 13.74 -4.05
N GLY A 379 -10.59 13.57 -3.62
CA GLY A 379 -11.77 14.17 -4.24
C GLY A 379 -12.22 13.58 -5.58
N ALA A 380 -11.60 12.48 -6.05
CA ALA A 380 -11.96 11.86 -7.33
C ALA A 380 -13.37 11.26 -7.31
N GLN A 381 -14.20 11.63 -8.28
CA GLN A 381 -15.54 11.09 -8.46
C GLN A 381 -15.50 9.59 -8.79
N SER A 382 -16.32 8.79 -8.10
CA SER A 382 -16.65 7.43 -8.54
C SER A 382 -17.60 7.47 -9.72
N LYS A 383 -17.13 6.98 -10.87
CA LYS A 383 -17.86 6.97 -12.15
C LYS A 383 -17.53 5.71 -12.96
N ASN A 384 -18.54 5.16 -13.62
CA ASN A 384 -18.51 3.97 -14.47
C ASN A 384 -17.87 2.72 -13.80
N LYS A 385 -18.16 2.50 -12.52
CA LYS A 385 -17.57 1.40 -11.73
C LYS A 385 -18.42 0.99 -10.54
N GLN A 386 -18.17 -0.22 -10.04
CA GLN A 386 -18.42 -0.53 -8.64
C GLN A 386 -17.33 0.07 -7.74
N GLN A 387 -17.69 0.49 -6.54
CA GLN A 387 -16.76 0.98 -5.53
C GLN A 387 -17.11 0.36 -4.17
N ASN A 388 -16.12 -0.20 -3.48
CA ASN A 388 -16.28 -0.57 -2.07
C ASN A 388 -16.01 0.68 -1.20
N ILE A 389 -16.91 0.96 -0.27
CA ILE A 389 -16.87 2.10 0.65
C ILE A 389 -17.27 1.54 2.03
N ASN A 390 -16.35 1.57 2.99
CA ASN A 390 -16.55 1.05 4.35
C ASN A 390 -17.14 -0.37 4.37
N GLY A 391 -16.57 -1.29 3.57
CA GLY A 391 -16.99 -2.69 3.45
C GLY A 391 -18.17 -2.93 2.50
N ASN A 392 -18.97 -1.91 2.20
CA ASN A 392 -20.17 -2.02 1.38
C ASN A 392 -19.89 -1.70 -0.09
N TRP A 393 -20.51 -2.44 -1.02
CA TRP A 393 -20.36 -2.19 -2.45
C TRP A 393 -21.49 -1.31 -3.00
N TYR A 394 -21.11 -0.32 -3.80
CA TYR A 394 -21.98 0.64 -4.48
C TYR A 394 -21.69 0.63 -5.97
N LEU A 395 -22.67 0.95 -6.82
CA LEU A 395 -22.49 1.11 -8.27
C LEU A 395 -22.69 2.56 -8.68
N PHE A 396 -21.78 3.08 -9.50
CA PHE A 396 -21.87 4.42 -10.09
C PHE A 396 -21.86 4.31 -11.62
N ASP A 397 -22.84 4.95 -12.26
CA ASP A 397 -23.00 4.94 -13.72
C ASP A 397 -21.98 5.84 -14.45
N GLU A 398 -22.15 6.03 -15.76
CA GLU A 398 -21.28 6.87 -16.57
C GLU A 398 -21.37 8.37 -16.22
N ALA A 399 -22.46 8.86 -15.63
CA ALA A 399 -22.51 10.20 -15.05
C ALA A 399 -21.87 10.26 -13.65
N GLY A 400 -21.61 9.10 -13.05
CA GLY A 400 -21.17 8.93 -11.65
C GLY A 400 -22.32 8.98 -10.65
N ILE A 401 -23.56 8.79 -11.10
CA ILE A 401 -24.75 8.73 -10.26
C ILE A 401 -24.83 7.34 -9.64
N MET A 402 -25.03 7.29 -8.32
CA MET A 402 -25.24 6.05 -7.58
C MET A 402 -26.50 5.33 -8.05
N GLN A 403 -26.37 4.05 -8.39
CA GLN A 403 -27.46 3.22 -8.88
C GLN A 403 -28.06 2.38 -7.74
N THR A 404 -29.37 2.17 -7.80
CA THR A 404 -30.12 1.27 -6.91
C THR A 404 -30.90 0.23 -7.72
N GLY A 405 -31.60 -0.69 -7.05
CA GLY A 405 -32.42 -1.72 -7.68
C GLY A 405 -31.61 -2.86 -8.31
N PHE A 406 -32.27 -3.65 -9.17
CA PHE A 406 -31.63 -4.72 -9.93
C PHE A 406 -30.71 -4.14 -11.01
N GLN A 407 -29.45 -4.56 -11.02
CA GLN A 407 -28.43 -4.06 -11.93
C GLN A 407 -27.71 -5.21 -12.63
N ASN A 408 -27.74 -5.21 -13.96
CA ASN A 408 -26.93 -6.12 -14.77
C ASN A 408 -25.52 -5.55 -14.93
N LEU A 409 -24.51 -6.31 -14.47
CA LEU A 409 -23.13 -5.86 -14.41
C LEU A 409 -22.29 -6.24 -15.66
N THR A 410 -22.88 -6.82 -16.70
CA THR A 410 -22.13 -7.25 -17.90
C THR A 410 -21.33 -6.10 -18.54
N ARG A 411 -21.89 -4.87 -18.55
CA ARG A 411 -21.18 -3.66 -19.02
C ARG A 411 -19.95 -3.26 -18.19
N TYR A 412 -19.84 -3.77 -16.96
CA TYR A 412 -18.68 -3.60 -16.06
C TYR A 412 -17.80 -4.86 -16.01
N GLY A 413 -17.88 -5.73 -17.03
CA GLY A 413 -17.07 -6.93 -17.17
C GLY A 413 -17.51 -8.13 -16.31
N GLN A 414 -18.68 -8.08 -15.68
CA GLN A 414 -19.16 -9.13 -14.77
C GLN A 414 -20.50 -9.69 -15.23
N ASN A 415 -20.53 -10.94 -15.70
CA ASN A 415 -21.73 -11.59 -16.21
C ASN A 415 -22.71 -12.04 -15.09
N LYS A 416 -23.26 -11.07 -14.34
CA LYS A 416 -24.22 -11.29 -13.26
C LYS A 416 -25.20 -10.13 -13.12
N VAL A 417 -26.35 -10.45 -12.55
CA VAL A 417 -27.31 -9.46 -12.01
C VAL A 417 -27.12 -9.42 -10.50
N VAL A 418 -27.12 -8.24 -9.93
CA VAL A 418 -27.08 -8.00 -8.47
C VAL A 418 -28.23 -7.07 -8.09
N TYR A 419 -28.49 -6.88 -6.80
CA TYR A 419 -29.44 -5.87 -6.31
C TYR A 419 -28.75 -4.90 -5.36
N TYR A 420 -29.00 -3.61 -5.55
CA TYR A 420 -28.59 -2.54 -4.65
C TYR A 420 -29.83 -2.00 -3.92
N ALA A 421 -29.79 -1.97 -2.59
CA ALA A 421 -30.86 -1.42 -1.77
C ALA A 421 -31.06 0.09 -2.02
N PRO A 422 -32.16 0.72 -1.55
CA PRO A 422 -32.40 2.15 -1.73
C PRO A 422 -31.28 3.07 -1.20
N ASN A 423 -30.52 2.61 -0.20
CA ASN A 423 -29.34 3.31 0.31
C ASN A 423 -28.06 3.13 -0.55
N GLY A 424 -28.16 2.43 -1.68
CA GLY A 424 -27.06 2.16 -2.62
C GLY A 424 -26.21 0.93 -2.32
N GLN A 425 -26.47 0.18 -1.24
CA GLN A 425 -25.63 -0.97 -0.84
C GLN A 425 -26.03 -2.26 -1.56
N MET A 426 -25.05 -2.96 -2.14
CA MET A 426 -25.26 -4.27 -2.76
C MET A 426 -25.70 -5.30 -1.71
N GLN A 427 -26.73 -6.07 -2.03
CA GLN A 427 -27.33 -7.05 -1.14
C GLN A 427 -26.83 -8.49 -1.39
N TYR A 428 -26.93 -9.30 -0.35
CA TYR A 428 -26.40 -10.67 -0.26
C TYR A 428 -27.41 -11.58 0.44
N GLY A 429 -27.30 -12.89 0.22
CA GLY A 429 -28.17 -13.90 0.85
C GLY A 429 -29.63 -13.78 0.40
N TYR A 430 -30.55 -14.26 1.26
CA TYR A 430 -31.99 -14.14 1.04
C TYR A 430 -32.46 -12.70 1.20
N GLN A 431 -33.26 -12.23 0.25
CA GLN A 431 -33.83 -10.87 0.21
C GLN A 431 -35.27 -10.91 -0.28
N THR A 432 -36.17 -10.17 0.36
CA THR A 432 -37.56 -10.01 -0.10
C THR A 432 -37.72 -8.65 -0.77
N ILE A 433 -38.00 -8.66 -2.08
CA ILE A 433 -38.08 -7.46 -2.91
C ILE A 433 -39.45 -7.45 -3.59
N ALA A 434 -40.26 -6.43 -3.32
CA ALA A 434 -41.63 -6.30 -3.82
C ALA A 434 -42.50 -7.58 -3.61
N GLY A 435 -42.39 -8.19 -2.42
CA GLY A 435 -43.14 -9.40 -2.05
C GLY A 435 -42.56 -10.73 -2.57
N LYS A 436 -41.59 -10.70 -3.48
CA LYS A 436 -40.91 -11.90 -3.99
C LYS A 436 -39.60 -12.16 -3.25
N ARG A 437 -39.30 -13.44 -2.93
CA ARG A 437 -38.01 -13.86 -2.36
C ARG A 437 -36.97 -14.08 -3.46
N TYR A 438 -35.77 -13.56 -3.27
CA TYR A 438 -34.58 -13.71 -4.11
C TYR A 438 -33.41 -14.23 -3.26
N TYR A 439 -32.40 -14.83 -3.89
CA TYR A 439 -31.12 -15.12 -3.25
C TYR A 439 -29.95 -14.58 -4.08
N PHE A 440 -29.11 -13.79 -3.42
CA PHE A 440 -27.87 -13.26 -3.98
C PHE A 440 -26.69 -14.00 -3.35
N ASP A 441 -25.74 -14.44 -4.18
CA ASP A 441 -24.56 -15.17 -3.70
C ASP A 441 -23.81 -14.38 -2.62
N THR A 442 -23.51 -15.01 -1.49
CA THR A 442 -22.91 -14.34 -0.32
C THR A 442 -21.45 -13.94 -0.51
N PHE A 443 -20.76 -14.45 -1.54
CA PHE A 443 -19.40 -14.06 -1.87
C PHE A 443 -19.36 -12.86 -2.82
N ASP A 444 -20.21 -12.82 -3.85
CA ASP A 444 -20.09 -11.84 -4.94
C ASP A 444 -21.38 -11.07 -5.30
N GLY A 445 -22.49 -11.33 -4.62
CA GLY A 445 -23.79 -10.68 -4.84
C GLY A 445 -24.56 -11.18 -6.07
N ALA A 446 -24.10 -12.22 -6.79
CA ALA A 446 -24.79 -12.70 -7.98
C ALA A 446 -26.15 -13.32 -7.66
N MET A 447 -27.22 -12.75 -8.24
CA MET A 447 -28.58 -13.30 -8.16
C MET A 447 -28.64 -14.70 -8.75
N LYS A 448 -29.06 -15.69 -7.94
CA LYS A 448 -29.28 -17.06 -8.39
C LYS A 448 -30.50 -17.11 -9.30
N ARG A 449 -30.37 -17.84 -10.40
CA ARG A 449 -31.37 -18.04 -11.44
C ARG A 449 -31.22 -19.44 -12.00
N ASN A 450 -32.34 -20.10 -12.29
CA ASN A 450 -32.42 -21.49 -12.70
C ASN A 450 -31.57 -22.43 -11.82
N ALA A 451 -31.63 -22.23 -10.51
CA ALA A 451 -30.70 -22.85 -9.56
C ALA A 451 -31.38 -23.26 -8.25
N LEU A 452 -31.00 -24.44 -7.75
CA LEU A 452 -31.31 -24.89 -6.40
C LEU A 452 -30.29 -24.31 -5.40
N VAL A 453 -30.79 -23.78 -4.30
CA VAL A 453 -30.02 -23.25 -3.16
C VAL A 453 -30.47 -24.00 -1.91
N PHE A 454 -29.51 -24.40 -1.08
CA PHE A 454 -29.79 -25.01 0.22
C PHE A 454 -30.04 -23.92 1.25
N ASP A 455 -31.27 -23.88 1.77
CA ASP A 455 -31.61 -23.14 2.99
C ASP A 455 -31.13 -23.99 4.18
N LYS A 456 -29.95 -23.65 4.71
CA LYS A 456 -29.30 -24.40 5.79
C LYS A 456 -30.07 -24.34 7.12
N ASP A 457 -30.82 -23.26 7.34
CA ASP A 457 -31.46 -22.98 8.63
C ASP A 457 -32.76 -23.78 8.75
N ASN A 458 -33.52 -23.86 7.65
CA ASN A 458 -34.70 -24.71 7.52
C ASN A 458 -34.40 -26.14 7.01
N LYS A 459 -33.16 -26.39 6.57
CA LYS A 459 -32.68 -27.61 5.89
C LYS A 459 -33.49 -28.01 4.66
N VAL A 460 -33.91 -27.07 3.84
CA VAL A 460 -34.68 -27.35 2.60
C VAL A 460 -33.95 -26.88 1.34
N LEU A 461 -34.32 -27.40 0.18
CA LEU A 461 -33.89 -26.87 -1.11
C LEU A 461 -34.93 -25.88 -1.65
N ILE A 462 -34.49 -24.68 -2.01
CA ILE A 462 -35.32 -23.66 -2.65
C ILE A 462 -34.83 -23.48 -4.09
N TYR A 463 -35.75 -23.49 -5.06
CA TYR A 463 -35.43 -23.20 -6.46
C TYR A 463 -35.67 -21.74 -6.81
N PHE A 464 -34.67 -21.08 -7.36
CA PHE A 464 -34.79 -19.75 -7.94
C PHE A 464 -34.96 -19.86 -9.46
N THR A 465 -36.06 -19.32 -9.98
CA THR A 465 -36.45 -19.48 -11.39
C THR A 465 -35.61 -18.60 -12.34
N GLY A 466 -35.98 -18.54 -13.63
CA GLY A 466 -35.28 -17.71 -14.62
C GLY A 466 -35.35 -16.21 -14.33
N ASP A 467 -36.41 -15.73 -13.66
CA ASP A 467 -36.54 -14.33 -13.22
C ASP A 467 -35.76 -14.03 -11.92
N GLY A 468 -35.26 -15.09 -11.25
CA GLY A 468 -34.51 -15.02 -10.00
C GLY A 468 -35.34 -15.09 -8.73
N SER A 469 -36.68 -15.14 -8.84
CA SER A 469 -37.56 -15.32 -7.67
C SER A 469 -37.69 -16.79 -7.28
N ALA A 470 -37.96 -17.04 -6.00
CA ALA A 470 -38.18 -18.37 -5.44
C ALA A 470 -39.47 -19.00 -6.01
N ALA A 471 -39.41 -20.28 -6.35
CA ALA A 471 -40.60 -21.09 -6.62
C ALA A 471 -41.35 -21.35 -5.30
N GLN A 472 -42.57 -20.84 -5.18
CA GLN A 472 -43.45 -20.94 -4.01
C GLN A 472 -44.85 -21.34 -4.49
N GLY A 473 -45.44 -22.41 -3.92
CA GLY A 473 -46.78 -22.89 -4.26
C GLY A 473 -46.94 -23.42 -5.70
N VAL A 474 -45.85 -23.80 -6.38
CA VAL A 474 -45.82 -24.09 -7.81
C VAL A 474 -45.06 -25.36 -8.17
N ASN A 475 -45.39 -25.94 -9.32
CA ASN A 475 -44.63 -27.00 -9.96
C ASN A 475 -43.68 -26.42 -11.03
N VAL A 476 -42.41 -26.82 -11.02
CA VAL A 476 -41.37 -26.32 -11.95
C VAL A 476 -40.67 -27.46 -12.67
N LEU A 477 -40.41 -27.28 -13.97
CA LEU A 477 -39.63 -28.20 -14.80
C LEU A 477 -38.12 -27.95 -14.58
N ILE A 478 -37.41 -28.94 -14.04
CA ILE A 478 -35.95 -28.91 -13.82
C ILE A 478 -35.34 -30.12 -14.52
N GLU A 479 -34.44 -29.89 -15.48
CA GLU A 479 -33.80 -30.93 -16.31
C GLU A 479 -34.78 -31.96 -16.92
N GLY A 480 -35.97 -31.51 -17.32
CA GLY A 480 -36.98 -32.36 -17.95
C GLY A 480 -37.89 -33.15 -16.98
N LYS A 481 -37.71 -33.03 -15.66
CA LYS A 481 -38.62 -33.57 -14.64
C LYS A 481 -39.36 -32.44 -13.91
N MET A 482 -40.65 -32.64 -13.67
CA MET A 482 -41.45 -31.73 -12.83
C MET A 482 -41.17 -31.97 -11.35
N TYR A 483 -41.03 -30.89 -10.59
CA TYR A 483 -40.87 -30.88 -9.14
C TYR A 483 -41.84 -29.88 -8.51
N GLY A 484 -42.49 -30.26 -7.41
CA GLY A 484 -43.36 -29.37 -6.64
C GLY A 484 -42.62 -28.64 -5.54
N PHE A 485 -43.09 -27.44 -5.20
CA PHE A 485 -42.57 -26.62 -4.12
C PHE A 485 -43.71 -26.17 -3.20
N THR A 486 -43.47 -26.18 -1.88
CA THR A 486 -44.45 -25.70 -0.88
C THR A 486 -44.70 -24.18 -1.02
N GLU A 487 -45.69 -23.65 -0.31
CA GLU A 487 -45.94 -22.19 -0.25
C GLU A 487 -44.74 -21.41 0.31
N GLU A 488 -43.96 -22.03 1.20
CA GLU A 488 -42.70 -21.50 1.74
C GLU A 488 -41.52 -21.68 0.77
N GLY A 489 -41.72 -22.42 -0.32
CA GLY A 489 -40.76 -22.67 -1.40
C GLY A 489 -39.80 -23.83 -1.18
N ALA A 490 -40.11 -24.75 -0.25
CA ALA A 490 -39.34 -25.97 -0.05
C ALA A 490 -39.63 -26.98 -1.17
N LEU A 491 -38.59 -27.61 -1.71
CA LEU A 491 -38.68 -28.67 -2.71
C LEU A 491 -39.26 -29.95 -2.12
N ILE A 492 -40.43 -30.37 -2.61
CA ILE A 492 -41.12 -31.58 -2.18
C ILE A 492 -40.47 -32.82 -2.82
N ASN A 493 -39.99 -33.76 -2.01
CA ASN A 493 -39.41 -35.02 -2.49
C ASN A 493 -39.43 -36.13 -1.42
N ALA A 494 -39.70 -37.37 -1.85
CA ALA A 494 -39.73 -38.52 -0.96
C ALA A 494 -38.37 -38.77 -0.24
N PRO A 495 -38.38 -39.31 0.99
CA PRO A 495 -37.15 -39.64 1.72
C PRO A 495 -36.22 -40.58 0.94
N GLY A 496 -34.90 -40.37 1.07
CA GLY A 496 -33.86 -41.13 0.40
C GLY A 496 -32.94 -40.28 -0.49
N GLU A 497 -32.04 -40.95 -1.22
CA GLU A 497 -31.15 -40.30 -2.18
C GLU A 497 -31.90 -39.83 -3.43
N ALA A 498 -31.71 -38.57 -3.81
CA ALA A 498 -32.27 -38.02 -5.04
C ALA A 498 -31.22 -37.25 -5.84
N LYS A 499 -31.21 -37.47 -7.16
CA LYS A 499 -30.39 -36.70 -8.10
C LYS A 499 -31.25 -35.62 -8.77
N ILE A 500 -30.92 -34.36 -8.52
CA ILE A 500 -31.69 -33.18 -8.94
C ILE A 500 -30.72 -32.12 -9.45
N ALA A 501 -30.98 -31.54 -10.63
CA ALA A 501 -30.06 -30.58 -11.29
C ALA A 501 -28.61 -31.11 -11.38
N GLY A 502 -28.47 -32.35 -11.88
CA GLY A 502 -27.20 -33.09 -11.95
C GLY A 502 -26.57 -33.53 -10.61
N LYS A 503 -27.08 -33.09 -9.46
CA LYS A 503 -26.45 -33.21 -8.13
C LYS A 503 -27.19 -34.17 -7.20
N TRP A 504 -26.45 -34.86 -6.34
CA TRP A 504 -27.02 -35.79 -5.37
C TRP A 504 -27.28 -35.14 -4.02
N TYR A 505 -28.45 -35.40 -3.47
CA TYR A 505 -28.95 -34.95 -2.17
C TYR A 505 -29.51 -36.15 -1.39
N LEU A 506 -29.64 -36.01 -0.07
CA LEU A 506 -30.31 -36.99 0.79
C LEU A 506 -31.46 -36.30 1.53
N PHE A 507 -32.68 -36.73 1.24
CA PHE A 507 -33.89 -36.28 1.92
C PHE A 507 -34.18 -37.22 3.10
N GLY A 508 -34.47 -36.63 4.26
CA GLY A 508 -35.11 -37.30 5.38
C GLY A 508 -36.63 -37.12 5.32
N ASP A 509 -37.28 -37.16 6.47
CA ASP A 509 -38.71 -36.90 6.59
C ASP A 509 -39.05 -35.40 6.43
N ASN A 510 -40.30 -35.09 6.07
CA ASN A 510 -40.83 -33.73 5.93
C ASN A 510 -40.00 -32.82 5.00
N ASP A 511 -39.54 -33.36 3.86
CA ASP A 511 -38.75 -32.67 2.82
C ASP A 511 -37.40 -32.07 3.29
N GLN A 512 -36.96 -32.35 4.53
CA GLN A 512 -35.69 -31.86 5.06
C GLN A 512 -34.49 -32.64 4.52
N LEU A 513 -33.37 -31.96 4.29
CA LEU A 513 -32.12 -32.59 3.85
C LEU A 513 -31.21 -32.98 5.01
N LEU A 514 -30.61 -34.15 4.87
CA LEU A 514 -29.57 -34.67 5.77
C LEU A 514 -28.19 -34.30 5.23
N THR A 515 -27.35 -33.76 6.11
CA THR A 515 -25.98 -33.33 5.79
C THR A 515 -24.95 -34.01 6.71
N GLY A 516 -23.66 -33.85 6.42
CA GLY A 516 -22.57 -34.50 7.15
C GLY A 516 -22.31 -35.95 6.73
N MET A 517 -21.69 -36.72 7.61
CA MET A 517 -21.46 -38.16 7.40
C MET A 517 -22.76 -38.93 7.61
N GLN A 518 -23.18 -39.69 6.61
CA GLN A 518 -24.45 -40.42 6.60
C GLN A 518 -24.23 -41.89 6.24
N ILE A 519 -25.00 -42.78 6.85
CA ILE A 519 -25.02 -44.22 6.51
C ILE A 519 -26.32 -44.49 5.76
N LEU A 520 -26.21 -44.91 4.50
CA LEU A 520 -27.34 -45.16 3.63
C LEU A 520 -27.92 -46.56 3.84
N SER A 521 -29.12 -46.80 3.30
CA SER A 521 -29.83 -48.09 3.41
C SER A 521 -29.06 -49.27 2.77
N ASP A 522 -28.23 -49.00 1.75
CA ASP A 522 -27.32 -49.95 1.13
C ASP A 522 -25.98 -50.14 1.90
N LYS A 523 -25.86 -49.53 3.08
CA LYS A 523 -24.70 -49.52 3.97
C LYS A 523 -23.49 -48.72 3.48
N ARG A 524 -23.58 -47.95 2.38
CA ARG A 524 -22.55 -46.95 2.05
C ARG A 524 -22.49 -45.90 3.15
N GLN A 525 -21.27 -45.58 3.60
CA GLN A 525 -21.01 -44.33 4.31
C GLN A 525 -20.67 -43.26 3.28
N VAL A 526 -21.38 -42.13 3.30
CA VAL A 526 -21.20 -41.03 2.35
C VAL A 526 -21.11 -39.71 3.11
N TYR A 527 -20.66 -38.64 2.44
CA TYR A 527 -20.64 -37.29 3.03
C TYR A 527 -21.43 -36.31 2.17
N TYR A 528 -22.41 -35.65 2.79
CA TYR A 528 -23.15 -34.53 2.23
C TYR A 528 -22.62 -33.22 2.83
N ASP A 529 -22.34 -32.26 1.97
CA ASP A 529 -21.76 -30.98 2.35
C ASP A 529 -22.68 -30.15 3.25
N LEU A 530 -22.15 -29.57 4.34
CA LEU A 530 -22.94 -28.84 5.33
C LEU A 530 -23.52 -27.52 4.79
N GLU A 531 -22.87 -26.87 3.82
CA GLU A 531 -23.27 -25.57 3.27
C GLU A 531 -24.16 -25.69 2.03
N THR A 532 -24.15 -26.84 1.35
CA THR A 532 -24.82 -27.02 0.05
C THR A 532 -25.71 -28.26 -0.05
N ALA A 533 -25.73 -29.10 0.99
CA ALA A 533 -26.40 -30.41 1.06
C ALA A 533 -26.06 -31.40 -0.08
N GLN A 534 -24.99 -31.14 -0.85
CA GLN A 534 -24.59 -31.94 -2.01
C GLN A 534 -23.62 -33.04 -1.59
N MET A 535 -23.82 -34.25 -2.12
CA MET A 535 -22.86 -35.35 -1.94
C MET A 535 -21.47 -34.93 -2.43
N LYS A 536 -20.44 -35.25 -1.65
CA LYS A 536 -19.04 -35.01 -2.00
C LYS A 536 -18.33 -36.30 -2.42
N TYR A 537 -17.25 -36.11 -3.16
CA TYR A 537 -16.44 -37.15 -3.78
C TYR A 537 -14.95 -36.82 -3.63
N GLY A 538 -14.07 -37.81 -3.74
CA GLY A 538 -12.63 -37.61 -3.67
C GLY A 538 -12.11 -37.38 -2.25
N GLN A 539 -10.94 -36.75 -2.13
CA GLN A 539 -10.36 -36.46 -0.82
C GLN A 539 -11.03 -35.24 -0.17
N LEU A 540 -11.44 -35.39 1.09
CA LEU A 540 -12.02 -34.31 1.89
C LEU A 540 -11.30 -34.22 3.24
N ASN A 541 -10.97 -33.00 3.66
CA ASN A 541 -10.52 -32.72 5.01
C ASN A 541 -11.73 -32.32 5.86
N LEU A 542 -12.09 -33.15 6.82
CA LEU A 542 -13.21 -32.94 7.74
C LEU A 542 -12.64 -32.87 9.16
N ALA A 543 -12.77 -31.72 9.81
CA ALA A 543 -12.24 -31.44 11.16
C ALA A 543 -10.76 -31.86 11.35
N GLY A 544 -9.89 -31.53 10.38
CA GLY A 544 -8.46 -31.82 10.42
C GLY A 544 -8.08 -33.24 9.99
N LYS A 545 -9.05 -34.11 9.68
CA LYS A 545 -8.83 -35.49 9.26
C LYS A 545 -9.16 -35.66 7.78
N TRP A 546 -8.27 -36.30 7.04
CA TRP A 546 -8.47 -36.58 5.62
C TRP A 546 -9.19 -37.91 5.42
N TYR A 547 -10.24 -37.87 4.59
CA TYR A 547 -11.05 -39.00 4.16
C TYR A 547 -11.01 -39.10 2.63
N LEU A 548 -11.35 -40.28 2.09
CA LEU A 548 -11.52 -40.50 0.65
C LEU A 548 -12.92 -41.04 0.39
N PHE A 549 -13.64 -40.44 -0.56
CA PHE A 549 -14.94 -40.89 -1.03
C PHE A 549 -14.82 -41.29 -2.51
N ASP A 550 -15.47 -42.40 -2.87
CA ASP A 550 -15.49 -42.92 -4.24
C ASP A 550 -15.96 -41.86 -5.24
N LYS A 551 -15.43 -41.87 -6.47
CA LYS A 551 -15.75 -40.84 -7.48
C LYS A 551 -17.14 -40.95 -8.12
N ILE A 552 -17.78 -42.11 -8.00
CA ILE A 552 -19.00 -42.46 -8.74
C ILE A 552 -20.20 -42.50 -7.77
N ASN A 553 -20.06 -43.22 -6.66
CA ASN A 553 -21.15 -43.46 -5.70
C ASN A 553 -20.94 -42.80 -4.33
N GLY A 554 -19.86 -42.05 -4.14
CA GLY A 554 -19.57 -41.31 -2.90
C GLY A 554 -19.25 -42.17 -1.69
N ALA A 555 -19.09 -43.50 -1.83
CA ALA A 555 -18.79 -44.38 -0.70
C ALA A 555 -17.41 -44.11 -0.10
N MET A 556 -17.34 -43.92 1.21
CA MET A 556 -16.10 -43.75 1.96
C MET A 556 -15.18 -44.97 1.78
N GLN A 557 -13.93 -44.70 1.44
CA GLN A 557 -12.90 -45.67 1.15
C GLN A 557 -12.00 -45.89 2.37
N THR A 558 -11.62 -47.14 2.61
CA THR A 558 -10.67 -47.54 3.68
C THR A 558 -9.54 -48.39 3.09
N GLY A 559 -8.50 -48.65 3.88
CA GLY A 559 -7.35 -49.46 3.51
C GLY A 559 -6.32 -48.71 2.64
N PHE A 560 -5.44 -49.47 1.98
CA PHE A 560 -4.48 -48.93 1.03
C PHE A 560 -5.19 -48.44 -0.23
N LYS A 561 -4.84 -47.23 -0.70
CA LYS A 561 -5.41 -46.62 -1.90
C LYS A 561 -4.31 -45.94 -2.72
N ASP A 562 -4.23 -46.29 -3.99
CA ASP A 562 -3.51 -45.50 -5.00
C ASP A 562 -4.38 -44.29 -5.37
N LEU A 563 -3.84 -43.09 -5.24
CA LEU A 563 -4.54 -41.84 -5.55
C LEU A 563 -4.32 -41.36 -6.99
N LYS A 564 -3.69 -42.17 -7.85
CA LYS A 564 -3.43 -41.81 -9.26
C LYS A 564 -4.71 -41.43 -10.00
N GLU A 565 -5.79 -42.18 -9.83
CA GLU A 565 -7.11 -41.84 -10.40
C GLU A 565 -7.67 -40.53 -9.83
N TYR A 566 -7.27 -40.15 -8.62
CA TYR A 566 -7.61 -38.89 -7.93
C TYR A 566 -6.61 -37.76 -8.25
N GLY A 567 -5.73 -37.95 -9.24
CA GLY A 567 -4.79 -36.94 -9.72
C GLY A 567 -3.48 -36.83 -8.93
N GLN A 568 -3.18 -37.78 -8.04
CA GLN A 568 -1.98 -37.75 -7.19
C GLN A 568 -1.19 -39.05 -7.30
N ASN A 569 0.08 -38.98 -7.72
CA ASN A 569 0.93 -40.15 -7.89
C ASN A 569 1.51 -40.65 -6.55
N LYS A 570 0.66 -41.18 -5.67
CA LYS A 570 1.05 -41.77 -4.38
C LYS A 570 0.04 -42.83 -3.89
N THR A 571 0.56 -43.79 -3.13
CA THR A 571 -0.25 -44.69 -2.30
C THR A 571 -0.37 -44.11 -0.89
N VAL A 572 -1.57 -44.16 -0.30
CA VAL A 572 -1.83 -43.78 1.09
C VAL A 572 -2.59 -44.90 1.80
N TYR A 573 -2.77 -44.80 3.12
CA TYR A 573 -3.60 -45.72 3.90
C TYR A 573 -4.65 -44.98 4.72
N TYR A 574 -5.89 -45.44 4.64
CA TYR A 574 -7.02 -44.98 5.47
C TYR A 574 -7.38 -46.06 6.48
N ASN A 575 -7.54 -45.70 7.75
CA ASN A 575 -7.93 -46.65 8.82
C ASN A 575 -9.39 -47.13 8.66
N LYS A 576 -9.87 -48.00 9.56
CA LYS A 576 -11.26 -48.52 9.53
C LYS A 576 -12.33 -47.42 9.66
N GLN A 577 -11.98 -46.27 10.26
CA GLN A 577 -12.81 -45.08 10.38
C GLN A 577 -12.66 -44.13 9.18
N GLY A 578 -11.97 -44.53 8.11
CA GLY A 578 -11.78 -43.75 6.88
C GLY A 578 -10.76 -42.61 6.98
N GLN A 579 -9.95 -42.55 8.04
CA GLN A 579 -9.02 -41.45 8.30
C GLN A 579 -7.62 -41.79 7.74
N MET A 580 -7.03 -40.89 6.95
CA MET A 580 -5.67 -41.05 6.41
C MET A 580 -4.64 -41.12 7.54
N GLN A 581 -3.69 -42.05 7.43
CA GLN A 581 -2.65 -42.28 8.43
C GLN A 581 -1.30 -41.67 8.01
N TYR A 582 -0.47 -41.37 9.01
CA TYR A 582 0.80 -40.66 8.89
C TYR A 582 1.87 -41.33 9.77
N GLY A 583 3.15 -41.10 9.48
CA GLY A 583 4.25 -41.64 10.27
C GLY A 583 4.36 -43.16 10.18
N GLN A 584 4.99 -43.79 11.19
CA GLN A 584 5.08 -45.25 11.25
C GLN A 584 3.77 -45.87 11.71
N GLN A 585 3.30 -46.91 11.01
CA GLN A 585 2.03 -47.58 11.29
C GLN A 585 2.19 -49.10 11.22
N LEU A 586 1.65 -49.81 12.21
CA LEU A 586 1.60 -51.28 12.23
C LEU A 586 0.26 -51.75 11.66
N ILE A 587 0.29 -52.26 10.43
CA ILE A 587 -0.91 -52.66 9.67
C ILE A 587 -0.78 -54.15 9.34
N ALA A 588 -1.74 -54.95 9.80
CA ALA A 588 -1.78 -56.41 9.59
C ALA A 588 -0.44 -57.13 9.93
N GLY A 589 0.21 -56.73 11.03
CA GLY A 589 1.48 -57.32 11.48
C GLY A 589 2.74 -56.76 10.82
N HIS A 590 2.63 -55.87 9.84
CA HIS A 590 3.77 -55.26 9.15
C HIS A 590 3.87 -53.76 9.43
N TRP A 591 5.09 -53.26 9.61
CA TRP A 591 5.35 -51.82 9.75
C TRP A 591 5.42 -51.15 8.37
N TYR A 592 4.75 -50.01 8.25
CA TYR A 592 4.77 -49.10 7.11
C TYR A 592 5.22 -47.71 7.57
N LEU A 593 5.65 -46.86 6.64
CA LEU A 593 5.93 -45.44 6.88
C LEU A 593 5.15 -44.59 5.88
N PHE A 594 4.38 -43.62 6.38
CA PHE A 594 3.68 -42.63 5.58
C PHE A 594 4.26 -41.23 5.86
N ASP A 595 4.38 -40.42 4.82
CA ASP A 595 4.80 -39.02 4.94
C ASP A 595 3.91 -38.25 5.91
N THR A 596 4.49 -37.45 6.81
CA THR A 596 3.75 -36.73 7.85
C THR A 596 3.02 -35.47 7.35
N PHE A 597 3.30 -35.00 6.14
CA PHE A 597 2.63 -33.86 5.51
C PHE A 597 1.50 -34.30 4.58
N ASP A 598 1.73 -35.31 3.73
CA ASP A 598 0.79 -35.66 2.66
C ASP A 598 0.28 -37.11 2.66
N GLY A 599 0.71 -37.93 3.63
CA GLY A 599 0.30 -39.32 3.78
C GLY A 599 0.91 -40.30 2.76
N ALA A 600 1.83 -39.88 1.88
CA ALA A 600 2.44 -40.76 0.89
C ALA A 600 3.27 -41.87 1.52
N MET A 601 2.98 -43.12 1.17
CA MET A 601 3.75 -44.28 1.60
C MET A 601 5.22 -44.18 1.13
N LYS A 602 6.16 -44.31 2.07
CA LYS A 602 7.60 -44.31 1.80
C LYS A 602 8.11 -45.74 1.57
N THR A 603 9.10 -45.85 0.70
CA THR A 603 9.81 -47.10 0.37
C THR A 603 11.32 -46.87 0.34
N GLY A 604 12.11 -47.94 0.25
CA GLY A 604 13.57 -47.89 0.27
C GLY A 604 14.18 -47.63 1.66
N LEU A 605 15.43 -47.20 1.70
CA LEU A 605 16.14 -46.84 2.92
C LEU A 605 15.58 -45.53 3.49
N GLN A 606 15.15 -45.54 4.75
CA GLN A 606 14.51 -44.40 5.42
C GLN A 606 15.14 -44.15 6.79
N TRP A 607 15.28 -42.88 7.17
CA TRP A 607 15.74 -42.46 8.50
C TRP A 607 14.54 -42.18 9.40
N ILE A 608 14.43 -42.94 10.50
CA ILE A 608 13.37 -42.76 11.50
C ILE A 608 13.93 -41.84 12.59
N LYS A 609 13.65 -40.54 12.46
CA LYS A 609 14.22 -39.47 13.29
C LYS A 609 14.07 -39.75 14.79
N ASP A 610 12.87 -40.08 15.23
CA ASP A 610 12.53 -40.19 16.66
C ASP A 610 13.05 -41.49 17.30
N GLN A 611 13.54 -42.44 16.47
CA GLN A 611 14.20 -43.68 16.92
C GLN A 611 15.70 -43.68 16.58
N ALA A 612 16.22 -42.58 16.03
CA ALA A 612 17.62 -42.40 15.62
C ALA A 612 18.21 -43.59 14.82
N LYS A 613 17.43 -44.21 13.92
CA LYS A 613 17.85 -45.40 13.18
C LYS A 613 17.47 -45.35 11.69
N PHE A 614 18.27 -46.00 10.86
CA PHE A 614 17.89 -46.34 9.49
C PHE A 614 17.10 -47.64 9.48
N VAL A 615 16.08 -47.73 8.63
CA VAL A 615 15.35 -48.96 8.31
C VAL A 615 15.15 -49.05 6.80
N TYR A 616 14.77 -50.22 6.27
CA TYR A 616 14.46 -50.38 4.85
C TYR A 616 13.02 -50.86 4.65
N TYR A 617 12.27 -50.17 3.80
CA TYR A 617 10.92 -50.52 3.38
C TYR A 617 10.93 -51.10 1.96
N ALA A 618 10.30 -52.24 1.74
CA ALA A 618 10.18 -52.85 0.40
C ALA A 618 9.26 -52.02 -0.52
N SER A 619 9.19 -52.41 -1.80
CA SER A 619 8.33 -51.73 -2.80
C SER A 619 6.83 -51.78 -2.45
N ASN A 620 6.39 -52.81 -1.70
CA ASN A 620 5.05 -52.91 -1.14
C ASN A 620 4.84 -52.07 0.14
N GLY A 621 5.85 -51.30 0.58
CA GLY A 621 5.80 -50.45 1.76
C GLY A 621 6.11 -51.13 3.10
N GLN A 622 6.39 -52.44 3.13
CA GLN A 622 6.64 -53.18 4.38
C GLN A 622 8.10 -53.07 4.84
N MET A 623 8.30 -52.78 6.13
CA MET A 623 9.64 -52.79 6.75
C MET A 623 10.25 -54.18 6.68
N GLN A 624 11.53 -54.25 6.33
CA GLN A 624 12.29 -55.47 6.13
C GLN A 624 13.27 -55.72 7.29
N TYR A 625 13.61 -56.99 7.49
CA TYR A 625 14.45 -57.48 8.59
C TYR A 625 15.52 -58.44 8.03
N GLY A 626 16.63 -58.63 8.75
CA GLY A 626 17.69 -59.55 8.32
C GLY A 626 18.49 -59.06 7.11
N THR A 627 18.80 -59.96 6.16
CA THR A 627 19.62 -59.64 4.99
C THR A 627 18.74 -59.18 3.83
N ILE A 628 18.96 -57.96 3.33
CA ILE A 628 18.08 -57.29 2.38
C ILE A 628 18.88 -56.93 1.12
N GLN A 629 18.52 -57.53 -0.02
CA GLN A 629 19.18 -57.24 -1.30
C GLN A 629 18.46 -56.13 -2.07
N ALA A 630 19.10 -54.96 -2.20
CA ALA A 630 18.62 -53.80 -2.94
C ALA A 630 19.54 -53.55 -4.15
N GLY A 631 19.33 -54.33 -5.22
CA GLY A 631 20.18 -54.28 -6.41
C GLY A 631 21.62 -54.71 -6.11
N ARG A 632 22.58 -53.79 -6.19
CA ARG A 632 24.01 -54.03 -5.86
C ARG A 632 24.35 -53.82 -4.38
N ILE A 633 23.41 -53.32 -3.58
CA ILE A 633 23.58 -53.05 -2.15
C ILE A 633 22.93 -54.19 -1.35
N THR A 634 23.64 -54.75 -0.39
CA THR A 634 23.10 -55.65 0.63
C THR A 634 23.04 -54.89 1.95
N TYR A 635 21.86 -54.66 2.50
CA TYR A 635 21.71 -54.13 3.87
C TYR A 635 21.57 -55.27 4.86
N TYR A 636 22.08 -55.06 6.07
CA TYR A 636 21.88 -55.95 7.21
C TYR A 636 21.03 -55.21 8.24
N ALA A 637 19.83 -55.72 8.48
CA ALA A 637 18.88 -55.20 9.45
C ALA A 637 18.79 -56.14 10.66
N ASP A 638 18.66 -55.56 11.84
CA ASP A 638 18.31 -56.29 13.06
C ASP A 638 16.95 -57.01 12.91
N GLN A 639 16.87 -58.22 13.46
CA GLN A 639 15.74 -59.14 13.28
C GLN A 639 14.46 -58.71 14.02
N VAL A 640 14.58 -57.83 15.03
CA VAL A 640 13.45 -57.40 15.87
C VAL A 640 13.07 -55.95 15.55
N THR A 641 14.05 -55.06 15.45
CA THR A 641 13.85 -53.61 15.35
C THR A 641 13.86 -53.07 13.92
N GLY A 642 14.32 -53.86 12.95
CA GLY A 642 14.54 -53.44 11.55
C GLY A 642 15.69 -52.45 11.36
N SER A 643 16.47 -52.15 12.42
CA SER A 643 17.57 -51.19 12.38
C SER A 643 18.71 -51.69 11.49
N ILE A 644 19.15 -50.88 10.52
CA ILE A 644 20.30 -51.22 9.66
C ILE A 644 21.61 -51.15 10.48
N ASP A 645 22.24 -52.30 10.72
CA ASP A 645 23.50 -52.47 11.46
C ASP A 645 24.74 -52.64 10.57
N GLY A 646 24.52 -52.78 9.26
CA GLY A 646 25.57 -52.91 8.26
C GLY A 646 25.08 -52.76 6.83
N VAL A 647 26.04 -52.56 5.94
CA VAL A 647 25.83 -52.48 4.49
C VAL A 647 27.02 -53.06 3.76
N PHE A 648 26.78 -53.74 2.65
CA PHE A 648 27.81 -54.21 1.73
C PHE A 648 27.45 -53.79 0.30
N ASN A 649 28.31 -53.00 -0.32
CA ASN A 649 28.19 -52.59 -1.71
C ASN A 649 29.00 -53.55 -2.58
N ASN A 650 28.33 -54.31 -3.45
CA ASN A 650 28.99 -55.31 -4.29
C ASN A 650 29.75 -54.66 -5.46
N ALA A 651 30.89 -54.05 -5.15
CA ALA A 651 31.78 -53.43 -6.10
C ALA A 651 32.74 -54.43 -6.74
N GLU A 652 33.11 -54.19 -7.99
CA GLU A 652 34.18 -54.90 -8.69
C GLU A 652 35.54 -54.60 -8.04
N VAL A 653 36.40 -55.61 -7.92
CA VAL A 653 37.78 -55.44 -7.45
C VAL A 653 38.72 -55.34 -8.65
N ILE A 654 39.62 -54.37 -8.63
CA ILE A 654 40.57 -54.08 -9.70
C ILE A 654 41.96 -54.00 -9.06
N GLY A 655 42.89 -54.83 -9.54
CA GLY A 655 44.29 -54.76 -9.14
C GLY A 655 45.03 -53.61 -9.85
N GLN A 656 46.00 -52.98 -9.18
CA GLN A 656 46.83 -51.91 -9.78
C GLN A 656 47.91 -52.48 -10.70
N ASN A 657 48.51 -53.61 -10.32
CA ASN A 657 49.56 -54.29 -11.06
C ASN A 657 49.03 -55.09 -12.27
N PRO A 658 49.86 -55.36 -13.30
CA PRO A 658 51.24 -54.86 -13.45
C PRO A 658 51.34 -53.40 -13.94
N GLU A 659 50.27 -52.81 -14.45
CA GLU A 659 50.33 -51.58 -15.24
C GLU A 659 50.50 -50.29 -14.43
N LEU A 660 50.06 -50.27 -13.17
CA LEU A 660 50.19 -49.12 -12.27
C LEU A 660 50.88 -49.50 -10.95
N PRO A 661 52.20 -49.77 -10.95
CA PRO A 661 52.92 -50.22 -9.76
C PRO A 661 52.76 -49.30 -8.55
N THR A 662 52.62 -47.99 -8.77
CA THR A 662 52.43 -46.98 -7.72
C THR A 662 51.07 -46.26 -7.79
N GLY A 663 50.16 -46.67 -8.68
CA GLY A 663 48.85 -46.02 -8.88
C GLY A 663 47.70 -46.57 -8.02
N CYS A 664 47.91 -46.74 -6.71
CA CYS A 664 46.89 -47.29 -5.82
C CYS A 664 45.64 -46.39 -5.73
N GLU A 665 45.83 -45.07 -5.66
CA GLU A 665 44.76 -44.06 -5.62
C GLU A 665 43.90 -44.09 -6.88
N ILE A 666 44.55 -44.08 -8.05
CA ILE A 666 43.89 -44.10 -9.36
C ILE A 666 43.06 -45.38 -9.50
N THR A 667 43.59 -46.52 -9.06
CA THR A 667 42.91 -47.81 -9.11
C THR A 667 41.72 -47.86 -8.12
N ALA A 668 41.89 -47.36 -6.91
CA ALA A 668 40.81 -47.25 -5.91
C ALA A 668 39.66 -46.34 -6.40
N VAL A 669 40.01 -45.22 -7.03
CA VAL A 669 39.06 -44.27 -7.64
C VAL A 669 38.38 -44.86 -8.87
N THR A 670 39.08 -45.69 -9.65
CA THR A 670 38.47 -46.46 -10.75
C THR A 670 37.36 -47.38 -10.22
N MET A 671 37.59 -48.11 -9.13
CA MET A 671 36.56 -48.96 -8.50
C MET A 671 35.37 -48.14 -8.00
N MET A 672 35.62 -46.98 -7.39
CA MET A 672 34.58 -46.05 -6.93
C MET A 672 33.71 -45.54 -8.09
N LEU A 673 34.33 -45.05 -9.18
CA LEU A 673 33.63 -44.51 -10.34
C LEU A 673 32.88 -45.58 -11.13
N ARG A 674 33.44 -46.79 -11.29
CA ARG A 674 32.72 -47.92 -11.91
C ARG A 674 31.52 -48.37 -11.07
N TYR A 675 31.63 -48.36 -9.74
CA TYR A 675 30.46 -48.60 -8.90
C TYR A 675 29.40 -47.49 -9.07
N ALA A 676 29.80 -46.23 -9.23
CA ALA A 676 28.92 -45.12 -9.59
C ALA A 676 28.27 -45.23 -10.99
N GLY A 677 28.57 -46.28 -11.76
CA GLY A 677 28.02 -46.52 -13.10
C GLY A 677 28.80 -45.85 -14.23
N LYS A 678 30.02 -45.38 -13.98
CA LYS A 678 30.87 -44.74 -14.99
C LYS A 678 31.74 -45.77 -15.69
N ASN A 679 31.71 -45.78 -17.03
CA ASN A 679 32.56 -46.65 -17.83
C ASN A 679 33.97 -46.04 -17.96
N VAL A 680 34.83 -46.31 -16.99
CA VAL A 680 36.22 -45.83 -16.91
C VAL A 680 37.16 -46.97 -16.57
N ASN A 681 38.41 -46.90 -17.01
CA ASN A 681 39.45 -47.87 -16.66
C ASN A 681 40.67 -47.19 -16.00
N LYS A 682 41.48 -47.97 -15.27
CA LYS A 682 42.60 -47.43 -14.48
C LYS A 682 43.68 -46.74 -15.32
N ILE A 683 43.93 -47.22 -16.54
CA ILE A 683 44.93 -46.65 -17.45
C ILE A 683 44.48 -45.30 -17.97
N GLN A 684 43.21 -45.17 -18.35
CA GLN A 684 42.61 -43.90 -18.72
C GLN A 684 42.72 -42.89 -17.56
N LEU A 685 42.28 -43.26 -16.36
CA LEU A 685 42.33 -42.34 -15.21
C LEU A 685 43.76 -41.95 -14.81
N ALA A 686 44.76 -42.82 -15.07
CA ALA A 686 46.16 -42.50 -14.85
C ALA A 686 46.70 -41.44 -15.84
N HIS A 687 46.30 -41.50 -17.10
CA HIS A 687 46.65 -40.47 -18.10
C HIS A 687 45.91 -39.15 -17.87
N GLU A 688 44.70 -39.20 -17.31
CA GLU A 688 43.90 -38.01 -16.99
C GLU A 688 44.26 -37.36 -15.65
N MET A 689 45.07 -38.02 -14.82
CA MET A 689 45.49 -37.51 -13.52
C MET A 689 46.45 -36.31 -13.71
N PRO A 690 46.18 -35.14 -13.12
CA PRO A 690 47.12 -34.03 -13.14
C PRO A 690 48.47 -34.45 -12.56
N LYS A 691 49.60 -34.04 -13.15
CA LYS A 691 50.94 -34.25 -12.59
C LYS A 691 51.38 -33.00 -11.81
N SER A 692 52.00 -33.19 -10.64
CA SER A 692 52.44 -32.09 -9.76
C SER A 692 53.59 -32.54 -8.86
N ASN A 693 54.44 -31.60 -8.43
CA ASN A 693 55.40 -31.85 -7.35
C ASN A 693 54.77 -31.79 -5.95
N ASN A 694 53.48 -31.42 -5.86
CA ASN A 694 52.69 -31.43 -4.63
C ASN A 694 51.42 -32.27 -4.81
N GLY A 695 51.31 -33.32 -3.98
CA GLY A 695 50.24 -34.31 -3.95
C GLY A 695 48.82 -33.74 -3.78
N ASP A 696 48.67 -32.54 -3.22
CA ASP A 696 47.37 -31.88 -3.07
C ASP A 696 46.82 -31.30 -4.38
N TYR A 697 47.65 -31.19 -5.42
CA TYR A 697 47.30 -30.64 -6.75
C TYR A 697 47.43 -31.65 -7.91
N GLY A 698 48.06 -32.81 -7.69
CA GLY A 698 48.27 -33.83 -8.71
C GLY A 698 49.20 -34.95 -8.25
N PHE A 699 49.39 -35.96 -9.09
CA PHE A 699 50.24 -37.12 -8.82
C PHE A 699 51.72 -36.74 -8.83
N VAL A 700 52.43 -37.17 -7.78
CA VAL A 700 53.87 -36.96 -7.61
C VAL A 700 54.63 -38.17 -8.17
N GLY A 701 55.41 -37.93 -9.23
CA GLY A 701 56.13 -38.98 -9.96
C GLY A 701 55.32 -39.54 -11.13
N ASP A 702 55.47 -40.85 -11.40
CA ASP A 702 54.77 -41.53 -12.48
C ASP A 702 54.05 -42.79 -11.97
N PRO A 703 52.71 -42.90 -12.09
CA PRO A 703 51.96 -44.05 -11.58
C PRO A 703 52.26 -45.36 -12.33
N PHE A 704 52.81 -45.28 -13.55
CA PHE A 704 53.27 -46.43 -14.35
C PHE A 704 54.68 -46.92 -13.94
N SER A 705 55.40 -46.17 -13.08
CA SER A 705 56.72 -46.54 -12.57
C SER A 705 56.65 -47.19 -11.20
N VAL A 706 57.61 -48.08 -10.91
CA VAL A 706 57.90 -48.60 -9.56
C VAL A 706 58.48 -47.53 -8.61
N THR A 707 58.83 -46.35 -9.12
CA THR A 707 59.44 -45.24 -8.37
C THR A 707 58.53 -44.01 -8.24
N GLY A 708 57.23 -44.13 -8.51
CA GLY A 708 56.20 -43.10 -8.23
C GLY A 708 55.86 -42.99 -6.73
N TRP A 709 55.28 -41.86 -6.30
CA TRP A 709 55.22 -41.50 -4.87
C TRP A 709 53.80 -41.46 -4.28
N TRP A 710 52.94 -40.49 -4.60
CA TRP A 710 51.54 -40.43 -4.11
C TRP A 710 50.68 -39.35 -4.79
N VAL A 711 49.37 -39.40 -4.56
CA VAL A 711 48.43 -38.26 -4.74
C VAL A 711 47.46 -38.17 -3.56
N PHE A 712 47.07 -36.97 -3.14
CA PHE A 712 46.13 -36.78 -2.03
C PHE A 712 44.69 -36.55 -2.53
N PRO A 713 43.66 -36.69 -1.66
CA PRO A 713 42.25 -36.55 -2.05
C PRO A 713 41.92 -35.33 -2.93
N THR A 714 42.53 -34.17 -2.67
CA THR A 714 42.33 -32.94 -3.43
C THR A 714 43.00 -32.96 -4.81
N GLY A 715 44.12 -33.67 -4.97
CA GLY A 715 44.78 -33.86 -6.27
C GLY A 715 44.01 -34.83 -7.19
N VAL A 716 43.29 -35.80 -6.60
CA VAL A 716 42.40 -36.70 -7.34
C VAL A 716 41.02 -36.08 -7.61
N ALA A 717 40.55 -35.18 -6.74
CA ALA A 717 39.22 -34.58 -6.82
C ALA A 717 38.82 -34.03 -8.22
N PRO A 718 39.71 -33.36 -9.00
CA PRO A 718 39.42 -32.94 -10.37
C PRO A 718 39.01 -34.10 -11.31
N VAL A 719 39.64 -35.27 -11.18
CA VAL A 719 39.31 -36.46 -11.99
C VAL A 719 37.94 -36.99 -11.58
N VAL A 720 37.61 -37.02 -10.28
CA VAL A 720 36.27 -37.44 -9.82
C VAL A 720 35.20 -36.43 -10.27
N ASN A 721 35.47 -35.13 -10.18
CA ASN A 721 34.58 -34.06 -10.67
C ASN A 721 34.24 -34.25 -12.16
N LYS A 722 35.23 -34.60 -13.00
CA LYS A 722 35.04 -34.82 -14.44
C LYS A 722 33.95 -35.85 -14.76
N TYR A 723 33.80 -36.89 -13.94
CA TYR A 723 32.84 -37.98 -14.19
C TYR A 723 31.54 -37.87 -13.38
N MET A 724 31.60 -37.32 -12.17
CA MET A 724 30.46 -37.23 -11.24
C MET A 724 29.82 -35.84 -11.19
N GLY A 725 30.40 -34.83 -11.84
CA GLY A 725 30.06 -33.41 -11.69
C GLY A 725 30.66 -32.80 -10.43
N THR A 726 30.55 -33.51 -9.30
CA THR A 726 31.16 -33.14 -8.02
C THR A 726 31.86 -34.32 -7.36
N SER A 727 32.87 -34.02 -6.56
CA SER A 727 33.51 -34.93 -5.62
C SER A 727 33.33 -34.40 -4.20
N LYS A 728 33.45 -35.30 -3.23
CA LYS A 728 33.38 -34.98 -1.80
C LYS A 728 34.70 -35.38 -1.16
N VAL A 729 35.60 -34.42 -0.99
CA VAL A 729 36.79 -34.62 -0.14
C VAL A 729 36.30 -34.77 1.30
N MET A 730 36.64 -35.89 1.93
CA MET A 730 36.16 -36.32 3.25
C MET A 730 37.31 -36.48 4.25
N THR A 731 38.45 -35.82 4.01
CA THR A 731 39.58 -35.79 4.94
C THR A 731 39.13 -35.25 6.30
N GLY A 732 39.31 -36.04 7.36
CA GLY A 732 38.84 -35.72 8.72
C GLY A 732 37.34 -35.84 8.95
N ALA A 733 36.59 -36.45 8.02
CA ALA A 733 35.15 -36.67 8.18
C ALA A 733 34.84 -37.64 9.34
N SER A 734 33.67 -37.49 9.97
CA SER A 734 33.26 -38.41 11.03
C SER A 734 32.97 -39.81 10.45
N TRP A 735 33.05 -40.82 11.31
CA TRP A 735 32.67 -42.18 10.92
C TRP A 735 31.21 -42.28 10.48
N SER A 736 30.34 -41.49 11.12
CA SER A 736 28.94 -41.34 10.75
C SER A 736 28.75 -40.71 9.37
N ASP A 737 29.70 -39.94 8.83
CA ASP A 737 29.69 -39.49 7.44
C ASP A 737 30.11 -40.60 6.47
N ILE A 738 31.16 -41.37 6.80
CA ILE A 738 31.64 -42.51 6.00
C ILE A 738 30.53 -43.57 5.89
N TYR A 739 29.92 -43.95 7.02
CA TYR A 739 28.78 -44.86 7.07
C TYR A 739 27.59 -44.36 6.24
N ARG A 740 27.27 -43.06 6.31
CA ARG A 740 26.20 -42.47 5.48
C ARG A 740 26.50 -42.55 3.98
N GLN A 741 27.76 -42.39 3.53
CA GLN A 741 28.08 -42.62 2.11
C GLN A 741 27.85 -44.08 1.73
N LEU A 742 28.40 -45.03 2.50
CA LEU A 742 28.28 -46.46 2.23
C LEU A 742 26.82 -46.96 2.26
N LEU A 743 26.00 -46.45 3.19
CA LEU A 743 24.55 -46.71 3.25
C LEU A 743 23.81 -46.19 2.01
N ASN A 744 24.21 -45.04 1.46
CA ASN A 744 23.60 -44.44 0.27
C ASN A 744 24.18 -44.98 -1.06
N GLY A 745 24.92 -46.10 -1.03
CA GLY A 745 25.53 -46.67 -2.23
C GLY A 745 26.68 -45.86 -2.83
N ARG A 746 27.32 -45.01 -2.02
CA ARG A 746 28.48 -44.20 -2.42
C ARG A 746 29.74 -44.78 -1.78
N LEU A 747 30.64 -45.33 -2.60
CA LEU A 747 31.90 -45.85 -2.09
C LEU A 747 32.80 -44.70 -1.62
N VAL A 748 33.75 -45.01 -0.74
CA VAL A 748 34.71 -44.04 -0.22
C VAL A 748 36.12 -44.58 -0.43
N VAL A 749 36.96 -43.83 -1.13
CA VAL A 749 38.39 -44.09 -1.22
C VAL A 749 39.07 -43.47 0.00
N VAL A 750 39.95 -44.22 0.66
CA VAL A 750 40.63 -43.81 1.90
C VAL A 750 42.12 -44.16 1.82
N TRP A 751 42.95 -43.31 2.43
CA TRP A 751 44.40 -43.46 2.45
C TRP A 751 44.85 -43.98 3.82
N MET A 752 45.67 -45.02 3.81
CA MET A 752 46.00 -45.87 4.94
C MET A 752 47.52 -45.90 5.12
N ALA A 753 48.02 -45.55 6.30
CA ALA A 753 49.46 -45.60 6.58
C ALA A 753 49.91 -46.99 7.03
N ASN A 754 51.13 -47.39 6.67
CA ASN A 754 51.77 -48.63 7.13
C ASN A 754 50.96 -49.91 6.81
N MET A 755 50.43 -50.01 5.59
CA MET A 755 49.57 -51.11 5.13
C MET A 755 50.17 -51.78 3.88
N ASN A 756 50.14 -53.12 3.82
CA ASN A 756 50.71 -53.91 2.71
C ASN A 756 52.20 -53.62 2.37
N GLY A 757 52.97 -53.06 3.31
CA GLY A 757 54.37 -52.64 3.10
C GLY A 757 54.55 -51.19 2.65
N PHE A 758 53.45 -50.47 2.37
CA PHE A 758 53.47 -49.07 1.97
C PHE A 758 53.36 -48.13 3.17
N VAL A 759 54.10 -47.02 3.10
CA VAL A 759 53.96 -45.88 4.04
C VAL A 759 52.59 -45.18 3.83
N ASN A 760 52.06 -45.23 2.61
CA ASN A 760 50.75 -44.69 2.24
C ASN A 760 50.13 -45.61 1.17
N HIS A 761 48.91 -46.12 1.40
CA HIS A 761 48.17 -47.00 0.48
C HIS A 761 46.71 -46.57 0.39
N ALA A 762 46.14 -46.51 -0.81
CA ALA A 762 44.73 -46.19 -1.01
C ALA A 762 43.88 -47.44 -1.27
N ILE A 763 42.75 -47.52 -0.58
CA ILE A 763 41.77 -48.62 -0.70
C ILE A 763 40.35 -48.06 -0.89
N THR A 764 39.45 -48.85 -1.47
CA THR A 764 38.04 -48.45 -1.67
C THR A 764 37.15 -49.14 -0.66
N LEU A 765 36.61 -48.41 0.31
CA LEU A 765 35.63 -48.92 1.25
C LEU A 765 34.33 -49.29 0.51
N THR A 766 33.87 -50.52 0.77
CA THR A 766 32.66 -51.10 0.16
C THR A 766 31.55 -51.35 1.18
N GLY A 767 31.86 -51.44 2.47
CA GLY A 767 30.83 -51.68 3.46
C GLY A 767 31.33 -51.71 4.90
N TYR A 768 30.40 -51.96 5.81
CA TYR A 768 30.68 -52.22 7.20
C TYR A 768 29.59 -53.12 7.80
N ARG A 769 29.92 -53.87 8.86
CA ARG A 769 28.95 -54.59 9.70
C ARG A 769 29.58 -54.93 11.04
N LYS A 770 28.87 -54.67 12.15
CA LYS A 770 29.27 -55.11 13.52
C LYS A 770 30.77 -54.90 13.85
N GLY A 771 31.29 -53.70 13.60
CA GLY A 771 32.68 -53.35 13.90
C GLY A 771 33.73 -53.85 12.89
N VAL A 772 33.32 -54.52 11.80
CA VAL A 772 34.16 -54.90 10.67
C VAL A 772 33.89 -53.97 9.49
N ILE A 773 34.95 -53.59 8.78
CA ILE A 773 34.94 -52.76 7.57
C ILE A 773 35.34 -53.62 6.39
N TYR A 774 34.58 -53.52 5.30
CA TYR A 774 34.84 -54.20 4.03
C TYR A 774 35.41 -53.21 3.01
N TYR A 775 36.42 -53.64 2.27
CA TYR A 775 37.09 -52.82 1.27
C TYR A 775 37.63 -53.67 0.11
N ASN A 776 37.82 -53.02 -1.03
CA ASN A 776 38.55 -53.59 -2.16
C ASN A 776 39.98 -53.05 -2.13
N ASN A 777 40.97 -53.95 -2.21
CA ASN A 777 42.39 -53.62 -2.12
C ASN A 777 43.05 -53.62 -3.51
N PRO A 778 43.53 -52.46 -4.02
CA PRO A 778 44.23 -52.39 -5.30
C PRO A 778 45.53 -53.20 -5.38
N TRP A 779 46.23 -53.39 -4.25
CA TRP A 779 47.52 -54.06 -4.25
C TRP A 779 47.39 -55.59 -4.36
N THR A 780 46.50 -56.17 -3.55
CA THR A 780 46.28 -57.63 -3.51
C THR A 780 45.24 -58.11 -4.52
N ALA A 781 44.54 -57.18 -5.19
CA ALA A 781 43.42 -57.43 -6.09
C ALA A 781 42.27 -58.24 -5.45
N LYS A 782 42.08 -58.12 -4.13
CA LYS A 782 41.07 -58.88 -3.35
C LYS A 782 40.04 -57.98 -2.68
N LYS A 783 38.87 -58.56 -2.44
CA LYS A 783 37.91 -58.05 -1.44
C LYS A 783 38.39 -58.51 -0.07
N GLU A 784 38.60 -57.55 0.82
CA GLU A 784 39.22 -57.77 2.12
C GLU A 784 38.40 -57.08 3.22
N SER A 785 38.76 -57.36 4.47
CA SER A 785 38.14 -56.74 5.63
C SER A 785 39.12 -56.55 6.76
N MET A 786 38.87 -55.56 7.61
CA MET A 786 39.60 -55.33 8.86
C MET A 786 38.65 -54.87 9.97
N THR A 787 39.06 -55.00 11.22
CA THR A 787 38.32 -54.40 12.34
C THR A 787 38.37 -52.88 12.28
N ALA A 788 37.38 -52.22 12.88
CA ALA A 788 37.35 -50.77 12.99
C ALA A 788 38.61 -50.21 13.66
N ASP A 789 39.14 -50.87 14.70
CA ASP A 789 40.34 -50.42 15.42
C ASP A 789 41.60 -50.50 14.54
N GLN A 790 41.75 -51.58 13.77
CA GLN A 790 42.82 -51.70 12.77
C GLN A 790 42.71 -50.59 11.73
N PHE A 791 41.50 -50.35 11.21
CA PHE A 791 41.24 -49.28 10.26
C PHE A 791 41.64 -47.91 10.82
N TYR A 792 41.18 -47.56 12.02
CA TYR A 792 41.52 -46.29 12.67
C TYR A 792 43.02 -46.12 12.89
N LYS A 793 43.73 -47.18 13.30
CA LYS A 793 45.19 -47.14 13.46
C LYS A 793 45.90 -46.71 12.17
N HIS A 794 45.50 -47.29 11.03
CA HIS A 794 46.07 -46.97 9.72
C HIS A 794 45.60 -45.60 9.18
N TRP A 795 44.32 -45.27 9.36
CA TRP A 795 43.69 -44.06 8.80
C TRP A 795 44.10 -42.79 9.58
N ASN A 796 44.15 -42.84 10.91
CA ASN A 796 44.59 -41.73 11.75
C ASN A 796 46.06 -41.39 11.48
N ALA A 797 46.92 -42.40 11.34
CA ALA A 797 48.32 -42.22 10.97
C ALA A 797 48.52 -41.60 9.57
N ASN A 798 47.49 -41.58 8.71
CA ASN A 798 47.48 -40.91 7.42
C ASN A 798 46.60 -39.64 7.37
N ARG A 799 46.41 -38.97 8.53
CA ARG A 799 45.59 -37.74 8.66
C ARG A 799 44.12 -37.90 8.21
N GLN A 800 43.55 -39.10 8.36
CA GLN A 800 42.14 -39.40 8.07
C GLN A 800 41.68 -39.00 6.66
N ARG A 801 42.57 -39.11 5.66
CA ARG A 801 42.30 -38.75 4.27
C ARG A 801 41.24 -39.65 3.63
N ALA A 802 40.24 -39.04 3.00
CA ALA A 802 39.17 -39.76 2.30
C ALA A 802 38.59 -38.96 1.14
N LEU A 803 38.01 -39.64 0.17
CA LEU A 803 37.37 -39.08 -1.03
C LEU A 803 36.15 -39.92 -1.42
N SER A 804 35.06 -39.24 -1.78
CA SER A 804 33.85 -39.84 -2.33
C SER A 804 33.26 -38.89 -3.39
N TYR A 805 31.98 -39.09 -3.75
CA TYR A 805 31.22 -38.24 -4.68
C TYR A 805 29.82 -37.95 -4.17
#